data_AF-A0A3A5VJS4-F1
#
_entry.id   AF-A0A3A5VJS4-F1
#
_cell.length_a   1.000
_cell.length_b   1.000
_cell.length_c   1.000
_cell.angle_alpha   90.00
_cell.angle_beta   90.00
_cell.angle_gamma   90.00
#
_symmetry.space_group_name_H-M   'P 1'
#
loop_
_entity.id
_entity.type
_entity.pdbx_description
1 polymer ?
#
loop_
_entity_poly.entity_id
_entity_poly.type
_entity_poly.pdbx_seq_one_letter_code
_entity_poly.pdbx_strand_id
1 'polypeptide(L)'
;MAQPWQRAMMASLMLMLSGLAGCIGADDLDENGSESSLGTVMVSTYHIEQMVSAIAGDLLDVEMMSTTNIPAHDYSPSALDIIRLQTSDLFLYHGLGLEPWVNATLENMGDDAPTSAMTHTMPTGQEALDYESILVGELCTALSNTGSMEALELGEDAHDAEDIEGENGAYILQFPEHEGDEHHEGGEHHDDHEAHHVEAEETLTNVSGCPTGTVVSIYHLEPGHYVLNFEAEEIESFNMALAMMGGAHHHHEHGDEHGVCHDMSDHSNNNISDEAACVAAGFVWMEEGHEGHHECHNVTSHANEDIDNQVDCEAAGHEWIEHGGHMEPAAIMLGFDTNNDSHLSWDELMEVFIDDDHDHDDRDDHHEAHHNVALVYPDGTSAMVDVEHDSLPENATGWNLTWAAMSQNNISVNSTYGTFGNYVSGIAGFEAPGDFSWYWELHTWNTTSDGWEASNVGVDSVMVGHETDHIAWAPNSTDDSTIPHPEDDHDDVEHELEMAMNNFLFSSADANNDGLLNLSELEHFAMDAQRMENMPEPGLMASAFMSVFDEDNSSSLSMSEFTEVVEFNTDVDGHEGGAEHSNETMASNHSEDDADGHDHMNATEMAHHLFSMHDGNNDSALNLSELTAVVAFMNEDDHDEGAFLKLDIDDVGDYGMALPVGVTVELVMEGEGHAGHGDHAANGHDDGDHAEDDHDDDHGDDDDHNEEGHDEELAFDPHSWLDPLAFKAQMTLVTGLLSTSFPDGADAFEANAAQYMQALDALDNEFVAAFGPNGSCDADTVASNHNAYAYLSARYGIQFVTVHGLDPEGEPSAEDIAEVVESVGEDNISVMFIEEYTDASAVESIVDQTGVQVLTLYTMELAPSDSDDTYLSMMTKNLNNLKTGLDCL
;
A
#
# COMPACT_ATOMS: atom_id res chain seq x y z
N MET A 1 3.29 92.01 10.30
CA MET A 1 1.82 92.10 10.48
C MET A 1 1.21 92.84 9.29
N ALA A 2 0.79 92.09 8.26
CA ALA A 2 -0.23 92.55 7.32
C ALA A 2 -1.59 92.15 7.88
N GLN A 3 -2.60 93.01 7.74
CA GLN A 3 -3.84 92.92 8.51
C GLN A 3 -4.79 91.81 8.01
N PRO A 4 -5.66 91.27 8.89
CA PRO A 4 -6.49 90.09 8.62
C PRO A 4 -7.42 90.23 7.40
N TRP A 5 -7.81 91.46 7.03
CA TRP A 5 -8.66 91.69 5.85
C TRP A 5 -7.93 91.50 4.51
N GLN A 6 -6.60 91.62 4.48
CA GLN A 6 -5.81 91.39 3.25
C GLN A 6 -5.64 89.89 2.95
N ARG A 7 -5.64 89.04 3.98
CA ARG A 7 -5.63 87.57 3.82
C ARG A 7 -6.97 87.05 3.34
N ALA A 8 -8.07 87.64 3.82
CA ALA A 8 -9.42 87.31 3.33
C ALA A 8 -9.62 87.71 1.85
N MET A 9 -9.08 88.86 1.42
CA MET A 9 -9.15 89.25 -0.01
C MET A 9 -8.33 88.36 -0.93
N MET A 10 -7.18 87.83 -0.48
CA MET A 10 -6.39 86.88 -1.29
C MET A 10 -7.04 85.50 -1.38
N ALA A 11 -7.66 85.02 -0.30
CA ALA A 11 -8.40 83.75 -0.32
C ALA A 11 -9.65 83.82 -1.22
N SER A 12 -10.40 84.93 -1.19
CA SER A 12 -11.55 85.10 -2.09
C SER A 12 -11.16 85.33 -3.56
N LEU A 13 -9.97 85.87 -3.85
CA LEU A 13 -9.50 86.04 -5.23
C LEU A 13 -9.05 84.70 -5.85
N MET A 14 -8.43 83.82 -5.06
CA MET A 14 -8.07 82.47 -5.51
C MET A 14 -9.30 81.58 -5.73
N LEU A 15 -10.32 81.67 -4.86
CA LEU A 15 -11.59 80.95 -5.03
C LEU A 15 -12.44 81.46 -6.21
N MET A 16 -12.26 82.72 -6.64
CA MET A 16 -12.91 83.23 -7.86
C MET A 16 -12.19 82.80 -9.15
N LEU A 17 -10.89 82.46 -9.09
CA LEU A 17 -10.11 82.05 -10.26
C LEU A 17 -10.23 80.55 -10.58
N SER A 18 -10.69 79.73 -9.64
CA SER A 18 -11.05 78.32 -9.86
C SER A 18 -12.46 78.10 -10.44
N GLY A 19 -13.22 79.18 -10.67
CA GLY A 19 -14.59 79.14 -11.23
C GLY A 19 -14.70 79.36 -12.74
N LEU A 20 -13.59 79.36 -13.48
CA LEU A 20 -13.57 79.54 -14.95
C LEU A 20 -13.05 78.28 -15.66
N ALA A 21 -13.68 77.14 -15.37
CA ALA A 21 -13.99 76.20 -16.44
C ALA A 21 -15.02 76.88 -17.35
N GLY A 22 -14.68 77.10 -18.63
CA GLY A 22 -15.62 77.68 -19.59
C GLY A 22 -14.98 78.46 -20.74
N CYS A 23 -14.28 77.77 -21.64
CA CYS A 23 -14.22 78.15 -23.06
C CYS A 23 -14.26 76.87 -23.90
N ILE A 24 -15.50 76.46 -24.17
CA ILE A 24 -15.92 75.58 -25.26
C ILE A 24 -15.45 76.14 -26.60
N GLY A 25 -14.86 75.29 -27.43
CA GLY A 25 -14.99 75.32 -28.88
C GLY A 25 -15.67 74.02 -29.30
N ALA A 26 -16.98 74.07 -29.50
CA ALA A 26 -17.80 72.97 -29.99
C ALA A 26 -17.70 72.89 -31.51
N ASP A 27 -17.44 71.70 -32.04
CA ASP A 27 -18.28 70.98 -33.00
C ASP A 27 -17.43 69.83 -33.59
N ASP A 28 -17.51 68.65 -32.98
CA ASP A 28 -17.84 67.40 -33.68
C ASP A 28 -18.29 66.36 -32.65
N LEU A 29 -19.20 65.49 -33.09
CA LEU A 29 -20.13 64.71 -32.29
C LEU A 29 -19.53 63.37 -31.85
N ASP A 30 -19.84 62.96 -30.62
CA ASP A 30 -19.96 61.59 -30.11
C ASP A 30 -19.02 60.51 -30.67
N GLU A 31 -17.83 60.36 -30.07
CA GLU A 31 -17.16 59.07 -29.90
C GLU A 31 -16.66 58.98 -28.45
N ASN A 32 -17.29 58.09 -27.68
CA ASN A 32 -16.89 57.70 -26.33
C ASN A 32 -15.80 56.61 -26.50
N GLY A 33 -14.55 57.01 -26.72
CA GLY A 33 -13.40 56.13 -26.59
C GLY A 33 -12.87 56.22 -25.17
N SER A 34 -12.78 55.09 -24.45
CA SER A 34 -11.95 55.03 -23.24
C SER A 34 -10.54 55.45 -23.62
N GLU A 35 -9.78 56.03 -22.70
CA GLU A 35 -8.33 56.00 -22.84
C GLU A 35 -7.97 54.50 -22.99
N SER A 36 -7.37 54.14 -24.12
CA SER A 36 -7.18 52.75 -24.50
C SER A 36 -6.12 52.14 -23.59
N SER A 37 -6.50 51.12 -22.81
CA SER A 37 -5.56 50.22 -22.14
C SER A 37 -4.41 49.83 -23.08
N LEU A 38 -3.20 49.76 -22.56
CA LEU A 38 -2.01 49.35 -23.32
C LEU A 38 -2.04 47.86 -23.69
N GLY A 39 -2.84 47.06 -22.98
CA GLY A 39 -3.00 45.63 -23.18
C GLY A 39 -3.68 44.95 -21.99
N THR A 40 -3.91 43.64 -22.10
CA THR A 40 -4.51 42.82 -21.05
C THR A 40 -3.46 41.89 -20.44
N VAL A 41 -3.33 41.90 -19.11
CA VAL A 41 -2.49 40.99 -18.33
C VAL A 41 -3.39 40.06 -17.54
N MET A 42 -3.29 38.76 -17.81
CA MET A 42 -3.94 37.71 -17.02
C MET A 42 -3.02 37.26 -15.89
N VAL A 43 -3.58 36.99 -14.72
CA VAL A 43 -2.84 36.53 -13.54
C VAL A 43 -3.53 35.33 -12.87
N SER A 44 -2.78 34.41 -12.26
CA SER A 44 -3.34 33.20 -11.64
C SER A 44 -3.95 33.45 -10.25
N THR A 45 -3.31 34.27 -9.41
CA THR A 45 -3.62 34.47 -7.99
C THR A 45 -3.84 35.94 -7.63
N TYR A 46 -4.58 36.19 -6.54
CA TYR A 46 -4.92 37.55 -6.14
C TYR A 46 -3.70 38.39 -5.71
N HIS A 47 -2.71 37.78 -5.06
CA HIS A 47 -1.49 38.50 -4.69
C HIS A 47 -0.73 39.02 -5.92
N ILE A 48 -0.73 38.28 -7.04
CA ILE A 48 -0.17 38.74 -8.33
C ILE A 48 -1.04 39.84 -8.92
N GLU A 49 -2.37 39.73 -8.85
CA GLU A 49 -3.28 40.81 -9.29
C GLU A 49 -2.97 42.13 -8.57
N GLN A 50 -2.82 42.10 -7.24
CA GLN A 50 -2.45 43.27 -6.44
C GLN A 50 -1.09 43.84 -6.85
N MET A 51 -0.13 42.96 -7.12
CA MET A 51 1.21 43.32 -7.57
C MET A 51 1.18 44.04 -8.92
N VAL A 52 0.52 43.43 -9.91
CA VAL A 52 0.42 43.95 -11.28
C VAL A 52 -0.39 45.24 -11.28
N SER A 53 -1.53 45.28 -10.59
CA SER A 53 -2.38 46.47 -10.47
C SER A 53 -1.65 47.65 -9.81
N ALA A 54 -0.83 47.39 -8.79
CA ALA A 54 -0.01 48.41 -8.15
C ALA A 54 1.06 49.00 -9.09
N ILE A 55 1.62 48.19 -9.98
CA ILE A 55 2.63 48.63 -10.96
C ILE A 55 1.96 49.33 -12.14
N ALA A 56 0.94 48.71 -12.72
CA ALA A 56 0.28 49.13 -13.95
C ALA A 56 -0.59 50.38 -13.77
N GLY A 57 -1.31 50.49 -12.64
CA GLY A 57 -2.39 51.47 -12.47
C GLY A 57 -3.44 51.34 -13.57
N ASP A 58 -4.02 52.46 -14.01
CA ASP A 58 -5.07 52.47 -15.05
C ASP A 58 -4.55 52.22 -16.50
N LEU A 59 -3.27 51.85 -16.67
CA LEU A 59 -2.64 51.72 -17.99
C LEU A 59 -2.80 50.33 -18.62
N LEU A 60 -3.05 49.29 -17.84
CA LEU A 60 -3.27 47.92 -18.30
C LEU A 60 -4.61 47.42 -17.75
N ASP A 61 -5.22 46.50 -18.48
CA ASP A 61 -6.36 45.73 -17.97
C ASP A 61 -5.80 44.50 -17.27
N VAL A 62 -6.14 44.29 -16.00
CA VAL A 62 -5.64 43.17 -15.19
C VAL A 62 -6.81 42.25 -14.92
N GLU A 63 -6.70 41.00 -15.34
CA GLU A 63 -7.75 39.99 -15.19
C GLU A 63 -7.23 38.78 -14.42
N MET A 64 -8.04 38.26 -13.50
CA MET A 64 -7.79 37.00 -12.81
C MET A 64 -8.19 35.81 -13.68
N MET A 65 -7.39 34.74 -13.64
CA MET A 65 -7.70 33.48 -14.31
C MET A 65 -8.90 32.81 -13.63
N SER A 66 -8.75 32.44 -12.37
CA SER A 66 -9.85 31.93 -11.54
C SER A 66 -10.84 33.05 -11.23
N THR A 67 -12.06 32.94 -11.76
CA THR A 67 -13.17 33.87 -11.47
C THR A 67 -14.12 33.35 -10.38
N THR A 68 -13.92 32.10 -10.02
CA THR A 68 -14.48 31.42 -8.86
C THR A 68 -13.51 31.61 -7.70
N ASN A 69 -14.01 31.63 -6.46
CA ASN A 69 -13.15 31.79 -5.29
C ASN A 69 -12.52 30.43 -4.91
N ILE A 70 -11.88 29.78 -5.90
CA ILE A 70 -11.23 28.47 -5.80
C ILE A 70 -9.72 28.71 -5.72
N PRO A 71 -8.99 28.09 -4.77
CA PRO A 71 -7.54 28.18 -4.66
C PRO A 71 -6.83 27.83 -5.96
N ALA A 72 -5.62 28.35 -6.16
CA ALA A 72 -4.95 28.24 -7.46
C ALA A 72 -4.41 26.84 -7.75
N HIS A 73 -4.17 26.05 -6.70
CA HIS A 73 -3.76 24.64 -6.79
C HIS A 73 -4.94 23.74 -7.20
N ASP A 74 -6.16 24.01 -6.72
CA ASP A 74 -7.38 23.22 -7.05
C ASP A 74 -8.11 23.70 -8.31
N TYR A 75 -7.63 24.79 -8.90
CA TYR A 75 -8.32 25.43 -10.00
C TYR A 75 -8.13 24.66 -11.32
N SER A 76 -9.21 24.12 -11.87
CA SER A 76 -9.23 23.58 -13.23
C SER A 76 -9.74 24.61 -14.26
N PRO A 77 -8.93 25.02 -15.26
CA PRO A 77 -9.35 26.00 -16.26
C PRO A 77 -10.53 25.56 -17.12
N SER A 78 -11.60 26.37 -17.16
CA SER A 78 -12.70 26.12 -18.08
C SER A 78 -12.34 26.46 -19.54
N ALA A 79 -13.09 25.93 -20.49
CA ALA A 79 -12.92 26.29 -21.91
C ALA A 79 -13.07 27.81 -22.18
N LEU A 80 -13.85 28.54 -21.36
CA LEU A 80 -13.94 30.00 -21.45
C LEU A 80 -12.69 30.69 -20.93
N ASP A 81 -12.06 30.15 -19.89
CA ASP A 81 -10.85 30.70 -19.31
C ASP A 81 -9.65 30.48 -20.24
N ILE A 82 -9.58 29.32 -20.91
CA ILE A 82 -8.60 29.08 -21.99
C ILE A 82 -8.75 30.13 -23.10
N ILE A 83 -9.99 30.45 -23.54
CA ILE A 83 -10.23 31.49 -24.56
C ILE A 83 -9.77 32.87 -24.06
N ARG A 84 -10.05 33.22 -22.80
CA ARG A 84 -9.59 34.49 -22.20
C ARG A 84 -8.06 34.54 -22.19
N LEU A 85 -7.42 33.44 -21.80
CA LEU A 85 -5.96 33.31 -21.71
C LEU A 85 -5.31 33.47 -23.09
N GLN A 86 -5.86 32.83 -24.13
CA GLN A 86 -5.43 32.99 -25.53
C GLN A 86 -5.50 34.45 -26.02
N THR A 87 -6.45 35.24 -25.50
CA THR A 87 -6.63 36.63 -25.92
C THR A 87 -5.81 37.64 -25.13
N SER A 88 -5.11 37.20 -24.07
CA SER A 88 -4.28 38.07 -23.24
C SER A 88 -2.93 38.38 -23.90
N ASP A 89 -2.36 39.54 -23.58
CA ASP A 89 -1.04 39.93 -24.10
C ASP A 89 0.11 39.37 -23.24
N LEU A 90 -0.16 39.11 -21.95
CA LEU A 90 0.79 38.58 -20.98
C LEU A 90 0.03 37.77 -19.92
N PHE A 91 0.53 36.59 -19.59
CA PHE A 91 0.09 35.78 -18.46
C PHE A 91 1.18 35.71 -17.37
N LEU A 92 0.82 36.00 -16.13
CA LEU A 92 1.73 35.94 -14.98
C LEU A 92 1.20 34.98 -13.94
N TYR A 93 2.01 34.02 -13.53
CA TYR A 93 1.67 33.02 -12.51
C TYR A 93 2.75 32.95 -11.43
N HIS A 94 2.51 32.32 -10.30
CA HIS A 94 3.47 32.32 -9.19
C HIS A 94 4.70 31.50 -9.56
N GLY A 95 4.49 30.24 -9.96
CA GLY A 95 5.53 29.22 -10.05
C GLY A 95 5.67 28.43 -8.75
N LEU A 96 6.79 27.70 -8.61
CA LEU A 96 7.01 26.74 -7.49
C LEU A 96 5.91 25.66 -7.39
N GLY A 97 5.33 25.25 -8.52
CA GLY A 97 4.28 24.22 -8.54
C GLY A 97 2.88 24.67 -8.13
N LEU A 98 2.70 25.87 -7.53
CA LEU A 98 1.40 26.35 -7.01
C LEU A 98 0.22 26.24 -8.00
N GLU A 99 0.48 26.33 -9.30
CA GLU A 99 -0.54 26.24 -10.34
C GLU A 99 -0.25 25.04 -11.26
N PRO A 100 -0.57 23.79 -10.84
CA PRO A 100 -0.15 22.56 -11.54
C PRO A 100 -0.70 22.50 -12.97
N TRP A 101 -1.90 23.03 -13.19
CA TRP A 101 -2.56 23.10 -14.49
C TRP A 101 -1.86 24.00 -15.53
N VAL A 102 -0.95 24.90 -15.12
CA VAL A 102 -0.40 25.93 -16.02
C VAL A 102 0.44 25.32 -17.14
N ASN A 103 1.32 24.35 -16.85
CA ASN A 103 2.22 23.82 -17.88
C ASN A 103 1.44 23.08 -18.96
N ALA A 104 0.60 22.12 -18.56
CA ALA A 104 -0.28 21.39 -19.47
C ALA A 104 -1.19 22.32 -20.29
N THR A 105 -1.75 23.37 -19.66
CA THR A 105 -2.59 24.35 -20.36
C THR A 105 -1.82 25.11 -21.43
N LEU A 106 -0.63 25.63 -21.11
CA LEU A 106 0.19 26.39 -22.06
C LEU A 106 0.72 25.51 -23.21
N GLU A 107 1.11 24.27 -22.91
CA GLU A 107 1.56 23.31 -23.92
C GLU A 107 0.45 22.94 -24.91
N ASN A 108 -0.75 22.67 -24.40
CA ASN A 108 -1.94 22.38 -25.21
C ASN A 108 -2.32 23.54 -26.14
N MET A 109 -2.00 24.78 -25.77
CA MET A 109 -2.23 25.97 -26.61
C MET A 109 -1.18 26.13 -27.72
N GLY A 110 0.02 25.56 -27.58
CA GLY A 110 1.09 25.62 -28.56
C GLY A 110 1.41 27.04 -29.05
N ASP A 111 1.33 27.28 -30.36
CA ASP A 111 1.59 28.60 -30.97
C ASP A 111 0.57 29.69 -30.55
N ASP A 112 -0.59 29.29 -30.02
CA ASP A 112 -1.66 30.20 -29.56
C ASP A 112 -1.52 30.57 -28.06
N ALA A 113 -0.50 30.07 -27.36
CA ALA A 113 -0.22 30.43 -25.97
C ALA A 113 0.22 31.91 -25.85
N PRO A 114 -0.26 32.66 -24.82
CA PRO A 114 0.20 34.01 -24.58
C PRO A 114 1.68 34.01 -24.14
N THR A 115 2.31 35.17 -24.17
CA THR A 115 3.59 35.31 -23.47
C THR A 115 3.35 35.08 -21.98
N SER A 116 4.01 34.11 -21.38
CA SER A 116 3.86 33.77 -19.96
C SER A 116 5.17 33.92 -19.18
N ALA A 117 5.09 34.20 -17.89
CA ALA A 117 6.24 34.20 -16.99
C ALA A 117 5.84 33.95 -15.52
N MET A 118 6.68 33.20 -14.81
CA MET A 118 6.62 33.07 -13.36
C MET A 118 7.01 34.39 -12.67
N THR A 119 6.39 34.65 -11.52
CA THR A 119 6.62 35.86 -10.73
C THR A 119 7.46 35.60 -9.48
N HIS A 120 7.57 34.34 -9.04
CA HIS A 120 8.37 33.96 -7.88
C HIS A 120 9.84 34.40 -8.04
N THR A 121 10.36 35.05 -7.00
CA THR A 121 11.79 35.36 -6.84
C THR A 121 12.06 35.78 -5.41
N MET A 122 13.20 35.37 -4.88
CA MET A 122 13.63 35.73 -3.53
C MET A 122 14.61 36.93 -3.51
N PRO A 123 14.74 37.64 -2.39
CA PRO A 123 15.76 38.67 -2.22
C PRO A 123 17.18 38.14 -2.46
N THR A 124 18.09 39.01 -2.90
CA THR A 124 19.47 38.58 -3.22
C THR A 124 20.14 37.89 -2.02
N GLY A 125 20.52 36.62 -2.19
CA GLY A 125 21.17 35.80 -1.17
C GLY A 125 20.21 35.07 -0.23
N GLN A 126 18.93 35.00 -0.59
CA GLN A 126 17.92 34.14 0.00
C GLN A 126 17.41 33.17 -1.07
N GLU A 127 17.02 31.99 -0.64
CA GLU A 127 16.48 30.91 -1.47
C GLU A 127 15.00 30.70 -1.10
N ALA A 128 14.24 30.09 -2.01
CA ALA A 128 12.89 29.65 -1.69
C ALA A 128 12.99 28.59 -0.58
N LEU A 129 11.98 28.51 0.27
CA LEU A 129 11.95 27.48 1.29
C LEU A 129 11.53 26.18 0.60
N ASP A 130 12.48 25.24 0.48
CA ASP A 130 12.15 23.86 0.11
C ASP A 130 11.67 23.11 1.36
N TYR A 131 10.61 22.33 1.21
CA TYR A 131 9.98 21.68 2.35
C TYR A 131 10.88 20.61 2.96
N GLU A 132 11.67 19.91 2.14
CA GLU A 132 12.72 18.98 2.60
C GLU A 132 13.70 19.66 3.58
N SER A 133 14.25 20.85 3.27
CA SER A 133 15.16 21.57 4.16
C SER A 133 14.46 22.14 5.39
N ILE A 134 13.16 22.46 5.30
CA ILE A 134 12.36 22.84 6.48
C ILE A 134 12.27 21.64 7.41
N LEU A 135 11.77 20.51 6.92
CA LEU A 135 11.63 19.25 7.65
C LEU A 135 12.96 18.82 8.28
N VAL A 136 14.02 18.76 7.47
CA VAL A 136 15.37 18.46 7.94
C VAL A 136 15.83 19.45 9.01
N GLY A 137 15.54 20.74 8.84
CA GLY A 137 15.87 21.78 9.81
C GLY A 137 15.17 21.59 11.15
N GLU A 138 13.90 21.21 11.13
CA GLU A 138 13.06 20.91 12.30
C GLU A 138 13.58 19.68 13.04
N LEU A 139 13.77 18.56 12.33
CA LEU A 139 14.37 17.34 12.86
C LEU A 139 15.73 17.58 13.53
N CYS A 140 16.63 18.29 12.83
CA CYS A 140 17.95 18.61 13.38
C CYS A 140 17.89 19.51 14.62
N THR A 141 16.92 20.44 14.66
CA THR A 141 16.70 21.34 15.79
C THR A 141 16.15 20.58 16.99
N ALA A 142 15.18 19.69 16.76
CA ALA A 142 14.59 18.81 17.75
C ALA A 142 15.66 17.90 18.39
N LEU A 143 16.48 17.23 17.57
CA LEU A 143 17.62 16.42 18.03
C LEU A 143 18.66 17.21 18.84
N SER A 144 18.83 18.50 18.55
CA SER A 144 19.80 19.36 19.26
C SER A 144 19.31 19.83 20.62
N ASN A 145 18.01 19.77 20.90
CA ASN A 145 17.36 20.27 22.11
C ASN A 145 17.08 19.16 23.13
N THR A 146 18.10 18.39 23.50
CA THR A 146 17.98 17.20 24.38
C THR A 146 17.43 17.43 25.80
N GLY A 147 17.11 18.67 26.18
CA GLY A 147 16.56 19.01 27.50
C GLY A 147 15.05 18.85 27.62
N SER A 148 14.35 18.66 26.51
CA SER A 148 12.89 18.52 26.41
C SER A 148 12.43 17.18 25.83
N MET A 149 13.35 16.26 25.53
CA MET A 149 12.99 14.95 24.97
C MET A 149 12.33 14.07 26.01
N GLU A 150 11.30 13.36 25.58
CA GLU A 150 10.70 12.25 26.32
C GLU A 150 11.61 11.02 26.26
N ALA A 151 11.61 10.20 27.30
CA ALA A 151 12.41 8.98 27.33
C ALA A 151 11.47 7.78 27.35
N LEU A 152 11.57 6.94 26.33
CA LEU A 152 10.74 5.76 26.12
C LEU A 152 11.63 4.51 26.12
N GLU A 153 11.07 3.41 26.63
CA GLU A 153 11.68 2.08 26.57
C GLU A 153 11.00 1.33 25.42
N LEU A 154 11.80 0.73 24.52
CA LEU A 154 11.27 -0.01 23.38
C LEU A 154 10.65 -1.33 23.87
N GLY A 155 9.60 -1.78 23.19
CA GLY A 155 8.98 -3.08 23.45
C GLY A 155 9.89 -4.22 23.03
N GLU A 156 9.84 -5.34 23.76
CA GLU A 156 10.48 -6.61 23.35
C GLU A 156 9.70 -7.28 22.21
N ASP A 157 8.39 -7.00 22.11
CA ASP A 157 7.48 -7.47 21.06
C ASP A 157 6.61 -6.29 20.58
N ALA A 158 6.08 -6.36 19.35
CA ALA A 158 5.23 -5.31 18.77
C ALA A 158 3.98 -5.01 19.63
N HIS A 159 3.37 -6.02 20.23
CA HIS A 159 2.16 -5.84 21.06
C HIS A 159 2.40 -5.06 22.36
N ASP A 160 3.62 -5.11 22.91
CA ASP A 160 4.02 -4.45 24.16
C ASP A 160 4.78 -3.12 23.92
N ALA A 161 4.90 -2.70 22.66
CA ALA A 161 5.53 -1.45 22.28
C ALA A 161 4.74 -0.24 22.77
N GLU A 162 5.44 0.85 23.11
CA GLU A 162 4.81 2.12 23.45
C GLU A 162 4.34 2.84 22.17
N ASP A 163 3.17 3.45 22.23
CA ASP A 163 2.60 4.25 21.15
C ASP A 163 3.15 5.69 21.16
N ILE A 164 3.50 6.21 19.98
CA ILE A 164 3.78 7.62 19.74
C ILE A 164 2.93 8.14 18.59
N GLU A 165 2.50 9.39 18.69
CA GLU A 165 1.78 10.06 17.60
C GLU A 165 2.75 10.53 16.51
N GLY A 166 2.27 10.63 15.28
CA GLY A 166 2.92 11.17 14.08
C GLY A 166 3.29 12.64 14.13
N GLU A 167 3.18 13.27 15.30
CA GLU A 167 3.47 14.68 15.47
C GLU A 167 4.98 14.99 15.54
N ASN A 168 5.30 16.28 15.45
CA ASN A 168 6.66 16.79 15.58
C ASN A 168 7.24 16.52 16.99
N GLY A 169 7.96 15.40 17.12
CA GLY A 169 8.45 14.87 18.38
C GLY A 169 9.96 14.62 18.42
N ALA A 170 10.50 14.51 19.64
CA ALA A 170 11.87 14.04 19.85
C ALA A 170 12.00 13.19 21.12
N TYR A 171 12.60 12.02 20.94
CA TYR A 171 12.55 10.93 21.91
C TYR A 171 13.95 10.41 22.21
N ILE A 172 14.15 9.93 23.43
CA ILE A 172 15.31 9.14 23.85
C ILE A 172 14.80 7.70 24.00
N LEU A 173 15.11 6.86 23.02
CA LEU A 173 14.71 5.46 22.98
C LEU A 173 15.77 4.59 23.64
N GLN A 174 15.35 3.65 24.49
CA GLN A 174 16.22 2.73 25.22
C GLN A 174 15.84 1.31 24.87
N PHE A 175 16.84 0.49 24.54
CA PHE A 175 16.62 -0.94 24.37
C PHE A 175 16.30 -1.59 25.73
N PRO A 176 15.41 -2.59 25.78
CA PRO A 176 15.07 -3.30 27.02
C PRO A 176 16.31 -3.84 27.76
N GLU A 177 16.36 -3.70 29.10
CA GLU A 177 17.44 -4.27 29.90
C GLU A 177 17.22 -5.77 30.15
N HIS A 178 17.99 -6.63 29.47
CA HIS A 178 18.03 -8.09 29.73
C HIS A 178 18.39 -8.44 31.19
N GLU A 179 17.40 -8.64 32.07
CA GLU A 179 17.60 -9.31 33.37
C GLU A 179 17.67 -10.83 33.16
N GLY A 180 18.89 -11.36 33.11
CA GLY A 180 19.12 -12.80 32.92
C GLY A 180 18.36 -13.71 33.89
N ASP A 181 17.92 -14.85 33.32
CA ASP A 181 17.27 -16.01 33.94
C ASP A 181 15.85 -15.77 34.51
N GLU A 182 14.80 -16.06 33.71
CA GLU A 182 13.69 -16.95 34.12
C GLU A 182 12.85 -17.34 32.88
N HIS A 183 12.80 -18.64 32.57
CA HIS A 183 11.89 -19.23 31.58
C HIS A 183 10.46 -18.75 31.83
N HIS A 184 9.89 -18.03 30.88
CA HIS A 184 8.46 -17.75 30.83
C HIS A 184 7.83 -18.61 29.72
N GLU A 185 7.14 -19.67 30.15
CA GLU A 185 6.12 -20.33 29.35
C GLU A 185 4.93 -19.36 29.22
N GLY A 186 4.74 -18.81 28.02
CA GLY A 186 3.59 -18.00 27.64
C GLY A 186 3.69 -17.77 26.15
N GLY A 187 2.89 -18.50 25.38
CA GLY A 187 2.78 -18.28 23.94
C GLY A 187 1.62 -17.34 23.66
N GLU A 188 1.80 -16.47 22.66
CA GLU A 188 0.83 -15.88 21.73
C GLU A 188 1.67 -15.63 20.45
N HIS A 189 1.44 -16.38 19.37
CA HIS A 189 0.67 -16.02 18.19
C HIS A 189 1.17 -14.74 17.49
N HIS A 190 1.96 -14.92 16.43
CA HIS A 190 1.99 -13.99 15.30
C HIS A 190 1.21 -14.65 14.16
N ASP A 191 0.24 -13.91 13.63
CA ASP A 191 -0.36 -14.18 12.34
C ASP A 191 0.63 -13.66 11.29
N ASP A 192 1.08 -14.53 10.38
CA ASP A 192 1.82 -14.13 9.18
C ASP A 192 0.86 -13.33 8.27
N HIS A 193 0.67 -12.05 8.58
CA HIS A 193 0.14 -11.11 7.62
C HIS A 193 1.26 -10.66 6.71
N GLU A 194 1.02 -10.59 5.40
CA GLU A 194 1.88 -9.87 4.46
C GLU A 194 2.07 -8.44 4.98
N ALA A 195 3.15 -8.23 5.73
CA ALA A 195 3.55 -6.93 6.21
C ALA A 195 3.90 -6.07 4.99
N HIS A 196 3.06 -5.08 4.68
CA HIS A 196 3.44 -4.05 3.71
C HIS A 196 4.58 -3.21 4.32
N HIS A 197 5.81 -3.66 4.05
CA HIS A 197 7.02 -2.93 4.42
C HIS A 197 7.02 -1.56 3.72
N VAL A 198 7.14 -0.49 4.50
CA VAL A 198 7.20 0.86 3.98
C VAL A 198 8.66 1.23 3.74
N GLU A 199 9.02 1.37 2.46
CA GLU A 199 10.35 1.84 2.09
C GLU A 199 10.45 3.37 2.21
N ALA A 200 11.62 3.86 2.64
CA ALA A 200 11.90 5.28 2.63
C ALA A 200 12.06 5.77 1.18
N GLU A 201 11.30 6.81 0.81
CA GLU A 201 11.42 7.45 -0.51
C GLU A 201 12.78 8.09 -0.70
N GLU A 202 13.31 8.70 0.37
CA GLU A 202 14.64 9.31 0.38
C GLU A 202 15.38 9.07 1.70
N THR A 203 16.71 8.87 1.61
CA THR A 203 17.58 8.78 2.79
C THR A 203 18.79 9.71 2.65
N LEU A 204 18.86 10.69 3.55
CA LEU A 204 19.89 11.72 3.61
C LEU A 204 20.97 11.38 4.64
N THR A 205 22.24 11.47 4.25
CA THR A 205 23.40 11.26 5.15
C THR A 205 24.31 12.48 5.22
N ASN A 206 25.00 12.67 6.36
CA ASN A 206 25.87 13.83 6.62
C ASN A 206 25.14 15.18 6.51
N VAL A 207 23.91 15.21 6.99
CA VAL A 207 23.00 16.36 6.95
C VAL A 207 23.59 17.55 7.72
N SER A 208 23.62 18.72 7.09
CA SER A 208 24.20 19.92 7.71
C SER A 208 23.21 20.59 8.67
N GLY A 209 23.62 20.82 9.92
CA GLY A 209 22.74 21.38 10.95
C GLY A 209 22.33 20.35 12.00
N CYS A 210 22.36 19.08 11.64
CA CYS A 210 22.14 17.95 12.56
C CYS A 210 23.38 17.65 13.43
N PRO A 211 23.19 16.93 14.55
CA PRO A 211 24.27 16.25 15.24
C PRO A 211 25.13 15.39 14.31
N THR A 212 26.40 15.20 14.66
CA THR A 212 27.31 14.43 13.79
C THR A 212 26.93 12.95 13.79
N GLY A 213 26.72 12.40 12.60
CA GLY A 213 26.34 10.99 12.43
C GLY A 213 24.84 10.78 12.43
N THR A 214 24.02 11.78 12.13
CA THR A 214 22.58 11.61 11.87
C THR A 214 22.32 11.18 10.43
N VAL A 215 21.38 10.25 10.27
CA VAL A 215 20.71 9.84 9.03
C VAL A 215 19.27 10.34 9.13
N VAL A 216 18.75 10.93 8.06
CA VAL A 216 17.34 11.33 7.97
C VAL A 216 16.71 10.52 6.84
N SER A 217 15.63 9.81 7.13
CA SER A 217 14.82 9.08 6.15
C SER A 217 13.48 9.78 6.01
N ILE A 218 12.97 9.90 4.79
CA ILE A 218 11.66 10.48 4.49
C ILE A 218 10.77 9.35 3.96
N TYR A 219 9.57 9.25 4.53
CA TYR A 219 8.56 8.24 4.22
C TYR A 219 7.27 8.95 3.84
N HIS A 220 6.60 8.49 2.80
CA HIS A 220 5.21 8.84 2.55
C HIS A 220 4.33 7.89 3.36
N LEU A 221 3.54 8.40 4.30
CA LEU A 221 2.69 7.60 5.18
C LEU A 221 1.24 8.02 5.03
N GLU A 222 0.35 7.03 5.00
CA GLU A 222 -1.10 7.19 5.05
C GLU A 222 -1.60 7.05 6.50
N PRO A 223 -2.81 7.54 6.83
CA PRO A 223 -3.41 7.35 8.15
C PRO A 223 -3.47 5.88 8.54
N GLY A 224 -2.99 5.55 9.73
CA GLY A 224 -2.90 4.17 10.20
C GLY A 224 -1.89 3.99 11.32
N HIS A 225 -1.86 2.77 11.85
CA HIS A 225 -0.92 2.35 12.88
C HIS A 225 0.30 1.69 12.21
N TYR A 226 1.50 2.08 12.61
CA TYR A 226 2.74 1.53 12.08
C TYR A 226 3.60 0.97 13.21
N VAL A 227 4.21 -0.19 12.99
CA VAL A 227 5.22 -0.76 13.86
C VAL A 227 6.60 -0.41 13.32
N LEU A 228 7.40 0.24 14.17
CA LEU A 228 8.80 0.54 13.90
C LEU A 228 9.66 -0.52 14.59
N ASN A 229 10.34 -1.35 13.81
CA ASN A 229 11.32 -2.31 14.29
C ASN A 229 12.72 -1.69 14.23
N PHE A 230 13.38 -1.55 15.38
CA PHE A 230 14.71 -0.98 15.48
C PHE A 230 15.78 -2.06 15.69
N GLU A 231 16.84 -1.99 14.87
CA GLU A 231 18.04 -2.80 15.04
C GLU A 231 19.28 -1.92 15.27
N ALA A 232 20.15 -2.33 16.20
CA ALA A 232 21.41 -1.62 16.43
C ALA A 232 22.52 -2.51 17.02
N GLU A 233 23.72 -2.43 16.45
CA GLU A 233 24.91 -3.06 17.04
C GLU A 233 25.53 -2.18 18.15
N GLU A 234 25.57 -2.68 19.39
CA GLU A 234 26.28 -2.06 20.53
C GLU A 234 25.72 -0.69 21.02
N ILE A 235 24.45 -0.37 20.76
CA ILE A 235 23.80 0.86 21.22
C ILE A 235 22.77 0.54 22.31
N GLU A 236 22.98 1.04 23.54
CA GLU A 236 22.02 0.84 24.66
C GLU A 236 20.86 1.85 24.64
N SER A 237 21.07 3.02 24.06
CA SER A 237 20.05 4.07 23.90
C SER A 237 20.44 5.05 22.81
N PHE A 238 19.44 5.62 22.14
CA PHE A 238 19.63 6.57 21.05
C PHE A 238 18.57 7.67 21.06
N ASN A 239 18.83 8.73 20.31
CA ASN A 239 17.87 9.82 20.14
C ASN A 239 17.21 9.68 18.77
N MET A 240 15.88 9.82 18.74
CA MET A 240 15.08 9.91 17.53
C MET A 240 14.40 11.27 17.48
N ALA A 241 14.23 11.83 16.28
CA ALA A 241 13.25 12.87 16.05
C ALA A 241 12.35 12.45 14.89
N LEU A 242 11.08 12.80 15.01
CA LEU A 242 10.04 12.60 14.01
C LEU A 242 9.43 13.96 13.72
N ALA A 243 9.14 14.22 12.45
CA ALA A 243 8.40 15.41 12.06
C ALA A 243 7.66 15.15 10.75
N MET A 244 6.45 15.69 10.64
CA MET A 244 5.73 15.76 9.38
C MET A 244 6.27 16.94 8.57
N MET A 245 6.34 16.79 7.24
CA MET A 245 6.76 17.85 6.35
C MET A 245 5.74 19.00 6.40
N GLY A 246 6.16 20.12 6.97
CA GLY A 246 5.29 21.29 7.08
C GLY A 246 5.08 21.98 5.74
N GLY A 247 3.91 21.82 5.13
CA GLY A 247 3.49 22.50 3.91
C GLY A 247 2.02 22.27 3.57
N ALA A 248 1.49 22.93 2.55
CA ALA A 248 0.19 22.57 1.96
C ALA A 248 0.31 21.25 1.16
N HIS A 249 0.77 20.19 1.83
CA HIS A 249 0.86 18.81 1.38
C HIS A 249 -0.32 17.99 1.91
N HIS A 250 -1.45 18.63 2.19
CA HIS A 250 -2.69 17.85 2.18
C HIS A 250 -2.84 17.40 0.73
N HIS A 251 -2.66 16.10 0.49
CA HIS A 251 -3.23 15.45 -0.66
C HIS A 251 -4.69 15.92 -0.67
N HIS A 252 -5.02 16.81 -1.60
CA HIS A 252 -6.39 16.87 -2.06
C HIS A 252 -6.60 15.48 -2.63
N GLU A 253 -7.28 14.62 -1.89
CA GLU A 253 -8.00 13.53 -2.50
C GLU A 253 -8.86 14.18 -3.58
N HIS A 254 -8.35 14.16 -4.81
CA HIS A 254 -9.22 14.01 -5.94
C HIS A 254 -9.84 12.62 -5.75
N GLY A 255 -10.91 12.59 -4.96
CA GLY A 255 -12.02 11.70 -5.22
C GLY A 255 -12.49 12.04 -6.62
N ASP A 256 -11.77 11.54 -7.62
CA ASP A 256 -12.27 11.40 -8.96
C ASP A 256 -13.42 10.40 -8.84
N GLU A 257 -14.61 10.90 -8.48
CA GLU A 257 -15.88 10.21 -8.62
C GLU A 257 -16.10 9.98 -10.12
N HIS A 258 -15.43 8.97 -10.65
CA HIS A 258 -15.62 8.47 -11.99
C HIS A 258 -16.94 7.69 -12.03
N GLY A 259 -18.04 8.42 -12.18
CA GLY A 259 -19.32 7.79 -12.47
C GLY A 259 -19.43 7.37 -13.94
N VAL A 260 -19.96 6.16 -14.19
CA VAL A 260 -20.17 5.61 -15.52
C VAL A 260 -21.62 5.74 -15.94
N CYS A 261 -21.87 6.33 -17.11
CA CYS A 261 -23.22 6.47 -17.66
C CYS A 261 -23.68 5.20 -18.40
N HIS A 262 -24.58 4.43 -17.79
CA HIS A 262 -25.01 3.11 -18.24
C HIS A 262 -26.40 3.09 -18.90
N ASP A 263 -26.51 2.50 -20.10
CA ASP A 263 -27.78 2.29 -20.79
C ASP A 263 -28.40 0.94 -20.39
N MET A 264 -29.40 0.99 -19.49
CA MET A 264 -30.17 -0.19 -19.04
C MET A 264 -30.97 -0.91 -20.13
N SER A 265 -31.04 -0.37 -21.36
CA SER A 265 -31.77 -0.99 -22.46
C SER A 265 -30.95 -2.03 -23.23
N ASP A 266 -29.62 -1.89 -23.24
CA ASP A 266 -28.69 -2.83 -23.87
C ASP A 266 -27.44 -3.16 -23.04
N HIS A 267 -27.36 -2.66 -21.81
CA HIS A 267 -26.26 -2.86 -20.86
C HIS A 267 -24.89 -2.38 -21.38
N SER A 268 -24.87 -1.26 -22.12
CA SER A 268 -23.64 -0.63 -22.55
C SER A 268 -23.28 0.61 -21.73
N ASN A 269 -21.99 0.83 -21.52
CA ASN A 269 -21.45 2.05 -20.95
C ASN A 269 -21.29 3.10 -22.06
N ASN A 270 -21.66 4.35 -21.77
CA ASN A 270 -21.55 5.46 -22.69
C ASN A 270 -20.47 6.45 -22.21
N ASN A 271 -19.85 7.13 -23.18
CA ASN A 271 -18.78 8.10 -22.93
C ASN A 271 -19.31 9.50 -22.52
N ILE A 272 -20.36 9.54 -21.70
CA ILE A 272 -20.96 10.76 -21.14
C ILE A 272 -20.45 10.89 -19.72
N SER A 273 -19.60 11.88 -19.45
CA SER A 273 -18.94 12.10 -18.15
C SER A 273 -19.65 13.16 -17.27
N ASP A 274 -20.96 13.36 -17.48
CA ASP A 274 -21.77 14.34 -16.75
C ASP A 274 -23.11 13.68 -16.37
N GLU A 275 -23.36 13.53 -15.07
CA GLU A 275 -24.58 12.89 -14.53
C GLU A 275 -25.85 13.53 -15.11
N ALA A 276 -25.89 14.87 -15.16
CA ALA A 276 -27.05 15.61 -15.64
C ALA A 276 -27.35 15.32 -17.13
N ALA A 277 -26.32 15.15 -17.96
CA ALA A 277 -26.42 14.74 -19.35
C ALA A 277 -26.81 13.27 -19.48
N CYS A 278 -26.31 12.39 -18.62
CA CYS A 278 -26.65 10.97 -18.58
C CYS A 278 -28.14 10.75 -18.31
N VAL A 279 -28.66 11.38 -17.26
CA VAL A 279 -30.08 11.32 -16.87
C VAL A 279 -30.96 11.99 -17.94
N ALA A 280 -30.49 13.09 -18.55
CA ALA A 280 -31.22 13.75 -19.64
C ALA A 280 -31.28 12.88 -20.92
N ALA A 281 -30.29 12.02 -21.15
CA ALA A 281 -30.27 11.05 -22.23
C ALA A 281 -31.18 9.82 -21.96
N GLY A 282 -31.60 9.64 -20.71
CA GLY A 282 -32.46 8.53 -20.28
C GLY A 282 -31.69 7.29 -19.82
N PHE A 283 -30.40 7.47 -19.50
CA PHE A 283 -29.49 6.45 -18.98
C PHE A 283 -29.34 6.62 -17.46
N VAL A 284 -28.71 5.63 -16.81
CA VAL A 284 -28.50 5.59 -15.36
C VAL A 284 -27.04 5.93 -15.09
N TRP A 285 -26.80 6.89 -14.20
CA TRP A 285 -25.48 7.19 -13.68
C TRP A 285 -25.16 6.20 -12.56
N MET A 286 -24.01 5.54 -12.62
CA MET A 286 -23.51 4.67 -11.58
C MET A 286 -22.21 5.29 -11.08
N GLU A 287 -22.18 5.71 -9.82
CA GLU A 287 -20.96 6.13 -9.14
C GLU A 287 -20.12 4.88 -8.86
N GLU A 288 -18.80 4.94 -9.06
CA GLU A 288 -17.90 3.91 -8.55
C GLU A 288 -17.63 4.23 -7.08
N GLY A 289 -18.20 3.42 -6.18
CA GLY A 289 -18.07 3.57 -4.74
C GLY A 289 -18.64 2.34 -4.01
N HIS A 290 -17.73 1.50 -3.53
CA HIS A 290 -17.83 0.45 -2.51
C HIS A 290 -18.96 -0.60 -2.59
N GLU A 291 -18.58 -1.84 -2.90
CA GLU A 291 -19.40 -3.03 -2.64
C GLU A 291 -19.51 -3.31 -1.14
N GLY A 292 -20.66 -3.02 -0.54
CA GLY A 292 -21.02 -3.52 0.80
C GLY A 292 -21.76 -4.86 0.71
N HIS A 293 -21.04 -5.97 0.97
CA HIS A 293 -21.52 -7.36 0.95
C HIS A 293 -22.31 -7.75 2.21
N HIS A 294 -23.55 -7.27 2.36
CA HIS A 294 -24.43 -7.76 3.44
C HIS A 294 -25.89 -7.93 3.00
N GLU A 295 -26.51 -9.07 3.34
CA GLU A 295 -27.91 -9.35 2.97
C GLU A 295 -28.74 -9.92 4.14
N CYS A 296 -29.97 -9.40 4.31
CA CYS A 296 -30.89 -9.83 5.36
C CYS A 296 -31.75 -11.03 4.92
N HIS A 297 -31.56 -12.21 5.55
CA HIS A 297 -32.18 -13.47 5.13
C HIS A 297 -33.28 -13.98 6.06
N ASN A 298 -34.46 -14.28 5.50
CA ASN A 298 -35.55 -14.85 6.26
C ASN A 298 -35.46 -16.38 6.35
N VAL A 299 -34.93 -16.93 7.44
CA VAL A 299 -34.80 -18.38 7.71
C VAL A 299 -36.09 -19.19 7.72
N THR A 300 -37.26 -18.54 7.73
CA THR A 300 -38.55 -19.25 7.65
C THR A 300 -39.04 -19.40 6.21
N SER A 301 -38.70 -18.47 5.32
CA SER A 301 -39.13 -18.48 3.92
C SER A 301 -38.00 -18.66 2.91
N HIS A 302 -36.75 -18.59 3.35
CA HIS A 302 -35.54 -18.52 2.53
C HIS A 302 -35.62 -17.45 1.44
N ALA A 303 -36.03 -16.24 1.83
CA ALA A 303 -36.12 -15.10 0.93
C ALA A 303 -35.27 -13.97 1.50
N ASN A 304 -34.55 -13.28 0.63
CA ASN A 304 -33.76 -12.13 0.99
C ASN A 304 -34.66 -10.90 0.99
N GLU A 305 -34.54 -10.09 2.03
CA GLU A 305 -35.32 -8.88 2.24
C GLU A 305 -34.39 -7.67 2.11
N ASP A 306 -34.89 -6.63 1.46
CA ASP A 306 -34.18 -5.40 1.12
C ASP A 306 -34.06 -4.50 2.38
N ILE A 307 -33.28 -4.97 3.36
CA ILE A 307 -32.99 -4.32 4.64
C ILE A 307 -31.46 -4.22 4.76
N ASP A 308 -30.96 -3.00 4.84
CA ASP A 308 -29.56 -2.61 4.70
C ASP A 308 -28.83 -2.41 6.05
N ASN A 309 -29.44 -2.83 7.16
CA ASN A 309 -28.79 -2.80 8.47
C ASN A 309 -29.18 -3.99 9.36
N GLN A 310 -28.19 -4.48 10.12
CA GLN A 310 -28.32 -5.63 11.01
C GLN A 310 -29.41 -5.45 12.07
N VAL A 311 -29.50 -4.26 12.67
CA VAL A 311 -30.44 -3.97 13.77
C VAL A 311 -31.89 -4.12 13.32
N ASP A 312 -32.23 -3.65 12.12
CA ASP A 312 -33.56 -3.74 11.55
C ASP A 312 -33.85 -5.16 10.99
N CYS A 313 -32.82 -5.87 10.50
CA CYS A 313 -32.93 -7.26 10.07
C CYS A 313 -33.30 -8.20 11.23
N GLU A 314 -32.59 -8.08 12.35
CA GLU A 314 -32.86 -8.83 13.57
C GLU A 314 -34.21 -8.45 14.19
N ALA A 315 -34.57 -7.16 14.16
CA ALA A 315 -35.87 -6.68 14.62
C ALA A 315 -37.04 -7.24 13.78
N ALA A 316 -36.80 -7.55 12.50
CA ALA A 316 -37.73 -8.24 11.62
C ALA A 316 -37.81 -9.76 11.89
N GLY A 317 -36.88 -10.30 12.69
CA GLY A 317 -36.75 -11.73 12.97
C GLY A 317 -36.12 -12.49 11.80
N HIS A 318 -35.25 -11.82 11.05
CA HIS A 318 -34.43 -12.37 9.97
C HIS A 318 -32.97 -12.45 10.45
N GLU A 319 -32.18 -13.26 9.76
CA GLU A 319 -30.78 -13.50 10.09
C GLU A 319 -29.91 -12.68 9.15
N TRP A 320 -28.91 -12.00 9.72
CA TRP A 320 -27.93 -11.23 8.98
C TRP A 320 -26.86 -12.20 8.49
N ILE A 321 -26.57 -12.20 7.18
CA ILE A 321 -25.59 -13.10 6.57
C ILE A 321 -24.43 -12.28 6.03
N GLU A 322 -23.23 -12.63 6.46
CA GLU A 322 -21.94 -12.25 5.90
C GLU A 322 -21.42 -13.49 5.14
N HIS A 323 -20.93 -13.32 3.91
CA HIS A 323 -20.49 -14.45 3.07
C HIS A 323 -18.95 -14.54 3.05
N GLY A 324 -18.41 -15.58 3.69
CA GLY A 324 -17.04 -16.11 3.51
C GLY A 324 -17.14 -17.64 3.34
N GLY A 325 -16.33 -18.23 2.46
CA GLY A 325 -16.54 -19.57 1.91
C GLY A 325 -15.93 -20.72 2.70
N HIS A 326 -16.72 -21.40 3.57
CA HIS A 326 -16.45 -22.80 3.96
C HIS A 326 -17.78 -23.57 4.16
N MET A 327 -17.81 -24.87 3.83
CA MET A 327 -19.03 -25.69 3.95
C MET A 327 -19.34 -26.03 5.41
N GLU A 328 -20.42 -25.46 5.95
CA GLU A 328 -20.99 -25.78 7.26
C GLU A 328 -21.08 -27.30 7.55
N PRO A 329 -20.78 -27.81 8.77
CA PRO A 329 -20.84 -29.24 9.11
C PRO A 329 -22.20 -29.89 8.79
N ALA A 330 -23.28 -29.11 8.87
CA ALA A 330 -24.61 -29.57 8.48
C ALA A 330 -24.74 -29.81 6.96
N ALA A 331 -24.05 -29.03 6.14
CA ALA A 331 -23.98 -29.21 4.69
C ALA A 331 -23.14 -30.44 4.34
N ILE A 332 -22.00 -30.66 4.99
CA ILE A 332 -21.15 -31.86 4.82
C ILE A 332 -21.95 -33.13 5.16
N MET A 333 -22.62 -33.16 6.31
CA MET A 333 -23.51 -34.26 6.68
C MET A 333 -24.66 -34.50 5.69
N LEU A 334 -25.13 -33.47 4.99
CA LEU A 334 -26.21 -33.60 4.01
C LEU A 334 -25.71 -34.02 2.63
N GLY A 335 -24.47 -33.67 2.28
CA GLY A 335 -23.84 -33.96 1.00
C GLY A 335 -23.26 -35.37 0.92
N PHE A 336 -22.57 -35.81 1.98
CA PHE A 336 -21.63 -36.94 1.92
C PHE A 336 -22.04 -38.15 2.77
N ASP A 337 -23.13 -38.06 3.56
CA ASP A 337 -23.77 -39.21 4.22
C ASP A 337 -24.52 -40.05 3.16
N THR A 338 -23.74 -40.74 2.32
CA THR A 338 -24.19 -41.53 1.19
C THR A 338 -25.14 -42.65 1.62
N ASN A 339 -24.97 -43.14 2.85
CA ASN A 339 -25.78 -44.21 3.40
C ASN A 339 -27.01 -43.72 4.23
N ASN A 340 -27.08 -42.42 4.53
CA ASN A 340 -28.13 -41.70 5.27
C ASN A 340 -28.39 -42.27 6.67
N ASP A 341 -27.33 -42.58 7.42
CA ASP A 341 -27.40 -43.03 8.81
C ASP A 341 -27.08 -41.94 9.84
N SER A 342 -26.90 -40.70 9.35
CA SER A 342 -26.58 -39.50 10.11
C SER A 342 -25.23 -39.59 10.83
N HIS A 343 -24.30 -40.39 10.30
CA HIS A 343 -22.90 -40.41 10.68
C HIS A 343 -22.03 -40.48 9.42
N LEU A 344 -20.82 -39.95 9.46
CA LEU A 344 -19.84 -40.09 8.39
C LEU A 344 -18.77 -41.10 8.79
N SER A 345 -18.52 -42.09 7.94
CA SER A 345 -17.31 -42.92 8.03
C SER A 345 -16.08 -42.19 7.46
N TRP A 346 -14.87 -42.69 7.74
CA TRP A 346 -13.63 -42.18 7.12
C TRP A 346 -13.79 -42.09 5.60
N ASP A 347 -14.29 -43.16 4.97
CA ASP A 347 -14.47 -43.24 3.51
C ASP A 347 -15.46 -42.18 2.99
N GLU A 348 -16.53 -41.88 3.74
CA GLU A 348 -17.54 -40.87 3.36
C GLU A 348 -17.05 -39.43 3.62
N LEU A 349 -16.22 -39.22 4.65
CA LEU A 349 -15.64 -37.92 4.94
C LEU A 349 -14.50 -37.56 3.98
N MET A 350 -13.74 -38.55 3.52
CA MET A 350 -12.58 -38.29 2.66
C MET A 350 -12.98 -38.07 1.21
N GLU A 351 -14.19 -38.50 0.82
CA GLU A 351 -14.83 -37.98 -0.39
C GLU A 351 -15.01 -36.45 -0.34
N VAL A 352 -15.02 -35.79 0.84
CA VAL A 352 -15.07 -34.32 0.96
C VAL A 352 -13.74 -33.69 0.59
N PHE A 353 -12.63 -34.26 1.07
CA PHE A 353 -11.28 -33.73 0.86
C PHE A 353 -10.70 -34.11 -0.49
N ILE A 354 -11.15 -35.21 -1.10
CA ILE A 354 -10.71 -35.66 -2.44
C ILE A 354 -11.50 -34.97 -3.57
N ASP A 355 -12.71 -34.42 -3.31
CA ASP A 355 -13.50 -33.72 -4.35
C ASP A 355 -13.01 -32.28 -4.62
N ASP A 356 -12.27 -31.64 -3.71
CA ASP A 356 -11.68 -30.30 -3.96
C ASP A 356 -10.59 -30.34 -5.06
N ASP A 357 -9.97 -31.51 -5.31
CA ASP A 357 -9.06 -31.72 -6.46
C ASP A 357 -9.79 -31.86 -7.82
N HIS A 358 -11.12 -31.80 -7.85
CA HIS A 358 -11.92 -32.06 -9.06
C HIS A 358 -12.69 -30.85 -9.62
N ASP A 359 -12.57 -29.67 -9.02
CA ASP A 359 -13.16 -28.42 -9.54
C ASP A 359 -12.13 -27.41 -10.10
N HIS A 360 -10.88 -27.83 -10.39
CA HIS A 360 -9.96 -27.10 -11.28
C HIS A 360 -10.26 -27.39 -12.76
N ASP A 361 -11.47 -27.04 -13.23
CA ASP A 361 -11.84 -27.14 -14.66
C ASP A 361 -11.73 -25.79 -15.40
N ASP A 362 -11.10 -24.76 -14.81
CA ASP A 362 -10.81 -23.50 -15.50
C ASP A 362 -9.44 -22.88 -15.06
N ARG A 363 -8.40 -23.24 -15.84
CA ARG A 363 -7.14 -22.52 -16.17
C ARG A 363 -5.86 -22.78 -15.35
N ASP A 364 -4.90 -23.35 -16.09
CA ASP A 364 -3.45 -23.12 -16.08
C ASP A 364 -2.57 -23.58 -14.91
N ASP A 365 -2.86 -24.72 -14.29
CA ASP A 365 -1.80 -25.61 -13.77
C ASP A 365 -2.04 -27.06 -14.16
N HIS A 366 -1.25 -27.52 -15.13
CA HIS A 366 -1.20 -28.92 -15.52
C HIS A 366 -0.51 -29.71 -14.39
N HIS A 367 -1.28 -30.29 -13.46
CA HIS A 367 -0.84 -31.53 -12.83
C HIS A 367 -0.70 -32.56 -13.96
N GLU A 368 0.52 -32.69 -14.48
CA GLU A 368 0.85 -33.58 -15.59
C GLU A 368 0.59 -35.02 -15.12
N ALA A 369 -0.58 -35.59 -15.41
CA ALA A 369 -0.82 -37.00 -15.09
C ALA A 369 0.20 -37.88 -15.85
N HIS A 370 1.28 -38.29 -15.19
CA HIS A 370 2.33 -39.11 -15.81
C HIS A 370 1.89 -40.58 -15.87
N HIS A 371 2.09 -41.21 -17.03
CA HIS A 371 1.83 -42.63 -17.21
C HIS A 371 3.15 -43.40 -17.32
N ASN A 372 3.44 -44.32 -16.40
CA ASN A 372 4.67 -45.11 -16.49
C ASN A 372 4.50 -46.43 -17.25
N VAL A 373 5.57 -46.82 -17.95
CA VAL A 373 5.75 -48.13 -18.59
C VAL A 373 6.97 -48.85 -18.02
N ALA A 374 6.75 -49.75 -17.07
CA ALA A 374 7.82 -50.57 -16.50
C ALA A 374 8.28 -51.68 -17.47
N LEU A 375 9.58 -51.80 -17.70
CA LEU A 375 10.19 -52.79 -18.59
C LEU A 375 11.13 -53.70 -17.81
N VAL A 376 10.82 -54.99 -17.76
CA VAL A 376 11.72 -56.00 -17.18
C VAL A 376 12.33 -56.84 -18.30
N TYR A 377 13.65 -56.82 -18.43
CA TYR A 377 14.37 -57.55 -19.47
C TYR A 377 14.72 -58.99 -19.03
N PRO A 378 14.87 -59.93 -19.98
CA PRO A 378 15.20 -61.33 -19.67
C PRO A 378 16.56 -61.56 -18.97
N ASP A 379 17.44 -60.57 -18.95
CA ASP A 379 18.72 -60.64 -18.22
C ASP A 379 18.61 -60.20 -16.75
N GLY A 380 17.40 -59.80 -16.32
CA GLY A 380 17.08 -59.35 -14.96
C GLY A 380 17.29 -57.87 -14.71
N THR A 381 17.62 -57.09 -15.76
CA THR A 381 17.60 -55.62 -15.67
C THR A 381 16.20 -55.09 -15.89
N SER A 382 15.88 -53.93 -15.30
CA SER A 382 14.60 -53.25 -15.49
C SER A 382 14.81 -51.75 -15.75
N ALA A 383 13.79 -51.10 -16.29
CA ALA A 383 13.72 -49.65 -16.49
C ALA A 383 12.27 -49.18 -16.31
N MET A 384 12.07 -47.97 -15.81
CA MET A 384 10.81 -47.23 -15.89
C MET A 384 10.88 -46.24 -17.04
N VAL A 385 9.73 -45.89 -17.61
CA VAL A 385 9.63 -44.95 -18.72
C VAL A 385 8.34 -44.15 -18.56
N ASP A 386 8.48 -42.84 -18.45
CA ASP A 386 7.37 -41.94 -18.19
C ASP A 386 6.85 -41.35 -19.49
N VAL A 387 5.55 -41.10 -19.50
CA VAL A 387 4.81 -40.62 -20.65
C VAL A 387 3.78 -39.60 -20.18
N GLU A 388 4.00 -38.35 -20.58
CA GLU A 388 3.05 -37.25 -20.37
C GLU A 388 1.65 -37.62 -20.91
N HIS A 389 0.61 -37.32 -20.13
CA HIS A 389 -0.79 -37.54 -20.50
C HIS A 389 -1.12 -36.99 -21.90
N ASP A 390 -0.67 -35.77 -22.18
CA ASP A 390 -0.92 -35.02 -23.43
C ASP A 390 -0.33 -35.69 -24.68
N SER A 391 0.65 -36.57 -24.49
CA SER A 391 1.20 -37.36 -25.57
C SER A 391 0.27 -38.51 -26.01
N LEU A 392 -0.80 -38.77 -25.25
CA LEU A 392 -1.79 -39.81 -25.49
C LEU A 392 -3.13 -39.23 -26.00
N PRO A 393 -3.89 -39.98 -26.81
CA PRO A 393 -5.24 -39.58 -27.20
C PRO A 393 -6.24 -39.80 -26.05
N GLU A 394 -7.32 -39.01 -25.96
CA GLU A 394 -8.43 -39.07 -24.96
C GLU A 394 -9.06 -40.46 -24.69
N ASN A 395 -8.78 -41.49 -25.49
CA ASN A 395 -9.20 -42.87 -25.26
C ASN A 395 -8.01 -43.80 -25.53
N ALA A 396 -6.91 -43.52 -24.85
CA ALA A 396 -5.66 -44.24 -25.02
C ALA A 396 -5.81 -45.69 -24.62
N THR A 397 -5.32 -46.58 -25.48
CA THR A 397 -5.16 -47.99 -25.13
C THR A 397 -3.76 -48.21 -24.56
N GLY A 398 -3.54 -49.32 -23.85
CA GLY A 398 -2.19 -49.72 -23.43
C GLY A 398 -1.20 -49.82 -24.61
N TRP A 399 -1.67 -50.03 -25.84
CA TRP A 399 -0.82 -49.96 -27.04
C TRP A 399 -0.38 -48.54 -27.38
N ASN A 400 -1.23 -47.53 -27.18
CA ASN A 400 -0.88 -46.13 -27.34
C ASN A 400 0.22 -45.74 -26.36
N LEU A 401 0.04 -46.07 -25.07
CA LEU A 401 1.01 -45.84 -24.01
C LEU A 401 2.33 -46.60 -24.27
N THR A 402 2.27 -47.89 -24.59
CA THR A 402 3.46 -48.69 -24.97
C THR A 402 4.20 -48.04 -26.14
N TRP A 403 3.48 -47.57 -27.17
CA TRP A 403 4.11 -46.99 -28.34
C TRP A 403 4.74 -45.62 -28.04
N ALA A 404 4.05 -44.76 -27.28
CA ALA A 404 4.54 -43.46 -26.86
C ALA A 404 5.86 -43.60 -26.09
N ALA A 405 5.85 -44.34 -24.97
CA ALA A 405 7.01 -44.64 -24.13
C ALA A 405 8.22 -45.10 -24.94
N MET A 406 8.01 -46.10 -25.79
CA MET A 406 9.09 -46.71 -26.57
C MET A 406 9.63 -45.78 -27.65
N SER A 407 8.76 -44.98 -28.27
CA SER A 407 9.15 -44.09 -29.35
C SER A 407 9.90 -42.86 -28.84
N GLN A 408 9.48 -42.28 -27.71
CA GLN A 408 10.14 -41.14 -27.05
C GLN A 408 11.52 -41.55 -26.54
N ASN A 409 11.64 -42.76 -25.98
CA ASN A 409 12.90 -43.27 -25.40
C ASN A 409 13.78 -44.06 -26.38
N ASN A 410 13.45 -44.03 -27.68
CA ASN A 410 14.21 -44.70 -28.74
C ASN A 410 14.42 -46.22 -28.51
N ILE A 411 13.43 -46.87 -27.88
CA ILE A 411 13.40 -48.31 -27.61
C ILE A 411 12.71 -49.04 -28.76
N SER A 412 13.39 -50.01 -29.37
CA SER A 412 12.82 -50.75 -30.49
C SER A 412 11.78 -51.78 -30.04
N VAL A 413 10.56 -51.70 -30.55
CA VAL A 413 9.52 -52.72 -30.39
C VAL A 413 9.29 -53.49 -31.68
N ASN A 414 9.29 -54.81 -31.61
CA ASN A 414 8.90 -55.70 -32.68
C ASN A 414 7.51 -56.27 -32.36
N SER A 415 6.51 -55.88 -33.13
CA SER A 415 5.13 -56.34 -32.96
C SER A 415 4.53 -56.83 -34.27
N THR A 416 3.49 -57.67 -34.16
CA THR A 416 2.67 -58.09 -35.29
C THR A 416 1.20 -57.84 -35.02
N TYR A 417 0.52 -57.21 -35.97
CA TYR A 417 -0.92 -56.98 -35.87
C TYR A 417 -1.70 -58.22 -36.32
N GLY A 418 -2.48 -58.80 -35.41
CA GLY A 418 -3.26 -60.01 -35.61
C GLY A 418 -4.76 -59.81 -35.50
N THR A 419 -5.51 -60.92 -35.41
CA THR A 419 -6.98 -60.90 -35.22
C THR A 419 -7.40 -60.37 -33.85
N PHE A 420 -6.48 -60.32 -32.89
CA PHE A 420 -6.70 -59.94 -31.49
C PHE A 420 -5.93 -58.68 -31.08
N GLY A 421 -5.50 -57.86 -32.06
CA GLY A 421 -4.70 -56.66 -31.81
C GLY A 421 -3.20 -56.85 -32.05
N ASN A 422 -2.43 -55.91 -31.52
CA ASN A 422 -0.97 -55.88 -31.50
C ASN A 422 -0.44 -56.97 -30.57
N TYR A 423 0.44 -57.80 -31.11
CA TYR A 423 1.19 -58.79 -30.35
C TYR A 423 2.67 -58.41 -30.34
N VAL A 424 3.22 -58.14 -29.16
CA VAL A 424 4.63 -57.80 -28.97
C VAL A 424 5.47 -59.07 -28.93
N SER A 425 6.42 -59.19 -29.86
CA SER A 425 7.36 -60.31 -29.93
C SER A 425 8.78 -59.94 -29.52
N GLY A 426 9.12 -58.65 -29.45
CA GLY A 426 10.41 -58.22 -28.94
C GLY A 426 10.44 -56.75 -28.51
N ILE A 427 11.25 -56.44 -27.50
CA ILE A 427 11.48 -55.09 -26.95
C ILE A 427 12.99 -54.91 -26.76
N ALA A 428 13.55 -53.73 -27.05
CA ALA A 428 14.96 -53.40 -26.91
C ALA A 428 15.95 -54.41 -27.56
N GLY A 429 15.51 -55.12 -28.60
CA GLY A 429 16.31 -56.16 -29.28
C GLY A 429 16.23 -57.56 -28.64
N PHE A 430 15.47 -57.74 -27.55
CA PHE A 430 15.18 -59.04 -26.95
C PHE A 430 13.93 -59.67 -27.58
N GLU A 431 14.17 -60.59 -28.52
CA GLU A 431 13.10 -61.33 -29.21
C GLU A 431 12.69 -62.58 -28.44
N ALA A 432 11.38 -62.76 -28.23
CA ALA A 432 10.82 -63.96 -27.65
C ALA A 432 11.14 -65.19 -28.53
N PRO A 433 11.61 -66.31 -27.95
CA PRO A 433 12.02 -67.47 -28.72
C PRO A 433 10.81 -68.22 -29.30
N GLY A 434 10.93 -68.69 -30.54
CA GLY A 434 9.83 -69.39 -31.24
C GLY A 434 9.45 -70.77 -30.68
N ASP A 435 10.11 -71.24 -29.62
CA ASP A 435 9.74 -72.42 -28.85
C ASP A 435 8.88 -72.11 -27.62
N PHE A 436 8.57 -70.83 -27.38
CA PHE A 436 7.75 -70.32 -26.27
C PHE A 436 8.31 -70.69 -24.89
N SER A 437 9.64 -70.76 -24.74
CA SER A 437 10.24 -70.94 -23.41
C SER A 437 9.92 -69.79 -22.45
N TRP A 438 9.71 -68.60 -23.01
CA TRP A 438 9.10 -67.42 -22.38
C TRP A 438 8.48 -66.56 -23.49
N TYR A 439 7.61 -65.62 -23.13
CA TYR A 439 7.04 -64.61 -24.01
C TYR A 439 6.86 -63.31 -23.24
N TRP A 440 6.77 -62.18 -23.95
CA TRP A 440 6.44 -60.88 -23.37
C TRP A 440 4.97 -60.88 -22.91
N GLU A 441 4.77 -60.65 -21.63
CA GLU A 441 3.49 -60.55 -20.95
C GLU A 441 3.27 -59.11 -20.51
N LEU A 442 2.01 -58.68 -20.62
CA LEU A 442 1.56 -57.36 -20.20
C LEU A 442 1.02 -57.47 -18.78
N HIS A 443 1.43 -56.55 -17.92
CA HIS A 443 0.89 -56.39 -16.58
C HIS A 443 0.25 -55.01 -16.46
N THR A 444 -0.75 -54.89 -15.62
CA THR A 444 -1.48 -53.65 -15.32
C THR A 444 -1.35 -53.36 -13.83
N TRP A 445 -1.25 -52.10 -13.47
CA TRP A 445 -1.20 -51.68 -12.08
C TRP A 445 -2.60 -51.73 -11.47
N ASN A 446 -2.74 -52.36 -10.29
CA ASN A 446 -3.96 -52.37 -9.52
C ASN A 446 -3.78 -51.50 -8.30
N THR A 447 -4.29 -50.27 -8.36
CA THR A 447 -4.22 -49.28 -7.29
C THR A 447 -4.85 -49.76 -5.99
N THR A 448 -5.91 -50.57 -6.05
CA THR A 448 -6.57 -51.09 -4.84
C THR A 448 -5.75 -52.14 -4.09
N SER A 449 -4.91 -52.91 -4.80
CA SER A 449 -4.07 -53.95 -4.18
C SER A 449 -2.60 -53.57 -4.10
N ASP A 450 -2.26 -52.37 -4.54
CA ASP A 450 -0.92 -51.82 -4.58
C ASP A 450 0.08 -52.81 -5.22
N GLY A 451 -0.23 -53.21 -6.45
CA GLY A 451 0.57 -54.25 -7.10
C GLY A 451 0.28 -54.53 -8.56
N TRP A 452 1.29 -55.10 -9.21
CA TRP A 452 1.19 -55.55 -10.60
C TRP A 452 0.38 -56.84 -10.73
N GLU A 453 -0.51 -56.88 -11.72
CA GLU A 453 -1.26 -58.08 -12.10
C GLU A 453 -1.11 -58.37 -13.61
N ALA A 454 -0.92 -59.65 -13.96
CA ALA A 454 -0.89 -60.06 -15.36
C ALA A 454 -2.24 -59.76 -16.06
N SER A 455 -2.18 -59.02 -17.17
CA SER A 455 -3.36 -58.58 -17.89
C SER A 455 -4.11 -59.76 -18.53
N ASN A 456 -5.42 -59.82 -18.29
CA ASN A 456 -6.30 -60.84 -18.87
C ASN A 456 -6.72 -60.53 -20.32
N VAL A 457 -6.37 -59.36 -20.83
CA VAL A 457 -6.72 -58.85 -22.16
C VAL A 457 -5.47 -58.48 -22.95
N GLY A 458 -5.64 -58.22 -24.25
CA GLY A 458 -4.54 -57.72 -25.07
C GLY A 458 -4.29 -56.23 -24.82
N VAL A 459 -3.09 -55.77 -25.17
CA VAL A 459 -2.66 -54.38 -24.94
C VAL A 459 -3.56 -53.31 -25.60
N ASP A 460 -4.22 -53.61 -26.72
CA ASP A 460 -5.20 -52.70 -27.34
C ASP A 460 -6.57 -52.67 -26.65
N SER A 461 -6.77 -53.49 -25.61
CA SER A 461 -8.03 -53.60 -24.87
C SER A 461 -7.91 -53.16 -23.42
N VAL A 462 -6.70 -52.80 -22.97
CA VAL A 462 -6.47 -52.09 -21.71
C VAL A 462 -6.72 -50.62 -21.99
N MET A 463 -7.64 -49.99 -21.26
CA MET A 463 -7.95 -48.57 -21.41
C MET A 463 -7.19 -47.75 -20.35
N VAL A 464 -6.30 -46.87 -20.80
CA VAL A 464 -5.51 -45.97 -19.93
C VAL A 464 -6.43 -44.84 -19.44
N GLY A 465 -6.36 -44.44 -18.17
CA GLY A 465 -7.27 -43.45 -17.55
C GLY A 465 -8.64 -44.00 -17.12
N HIS A 466 -8.93 -45.28 -17.41
CA HIS A 466 -10.23 -45.90 -17.08
C HIS A 466 -10.09 -47.25 -16.39
N GLU A 467 -9.09 -48.04 -16.74
CA GLU A 467 -8.84 -49.37 -16.16
C GLU A 467 -7.51 -49.42 -15.39
N THR A 468 -6.53 -48.63 -15.78
CA THR A 468 -5.19 -48.54 -15.16
C THR A 468 -4.44 -47.36 -15.78
N ASP A 469 -3.57 -46.72 -15.02
CA ASP A 469 -2.76 -45.60 -15.52
C ASP A 469 -1.33 -46.02 -15.88
N HIS A 470 -0.89 -47.17 -15.36
CA HIS A 470 0.46 -47.70 -15.57
C HIS A 470 0.44 -49.14 -16.10
N ILE A 471 1.40 -49.47 -16.96
CA ILE A 471 1.54 -50.82 -17.53
C ILE A 471 2.97 -51.32 -17.40
N ALA A 472 3.15 -52.65 -17.41
CA ALA A 472 4.47 -53.25 -17.47
C ALA A 472 4.60 -54.32 -18.55
N TRP A 473 5.78 -54.40 -19.15
CA TRP A 473 6.18 -55.50 -20.03
C TRP A 473 7.29 -56.32 -19.38
N ALA A 474 7.02 -57.60 -19.15
CA ALA A 474 7.97 -58.52 -18.55
C ALA A 474 7.90 -59.92 -19.21
N PRO A 475 8.92 -60.77 -19.08
CA PRO A 475 8.77 -62.19 -19.39
C PRO A 475 7.70 -62.83 -18.49
N ASN A 476 6.81 -63.67 -19.02
CA ASN A 476 5.78 -64.43 -18.25
C ASN A 476 6.32 -65.32 -17.09
N SER A 477 7.63 -65.38 -16.89
CA SER A 477 8.25 -66.05 -15.74
C SER A 477 8.68 -65.10 -14.63
N THR A 478 8.44 -63.80 -14.79
CA THR A 478 8.76 -62.75 -13.82
C THR A 478 7.80 -62.85 -12.64
N ASP A 479 8.31 -62.57 -11.45
CA ASP A 479 7.48 -62.45 -10.25
C ASP A 479 6.98 -61.00 -10.20
N ASP A 480 5.66 -60.80 -10.10
CA ASP A 480 5.05 -59.46 -10.15
C ASP A 480 5.64 -58.52 -9.09
N SER A 481 6.05 -59.06 -7.93
CA SER A 481 6.73 -58.33 -6.84
C SER A 481 8.14 -57.82 -7.18
N THR A 482 8.69 -58.19 -8.34
CA THR A 482 10.01 -57.77 -8.80
C THR A 482 9.96 -56.80 -9.97
N ILE A 483 8.75 -56.48 -10.46
CA ILE A 483 8.55 -55.41 -11.42
C ILE A 483 8.65 -54.09 -10.66
N PRO A 484 9.42 -53.10 -11.15
CA PRO A 484 9.50 -51.78 -10.51
C PRO A 484 8.12 -51.19 -10.25
N HIS A 485 7.95 -50.59 -9.07
CA HIS A 485 6.76 -49.82 -8.72
C HIS A 485 6.65 -48.61 -9.67
N PRO A 486 5.47 -48.23 -10.17
CA PRO A 486 5.28 -46.95 -10.86
C PRO A 486 5.87 -45.80 -10.03
N GLU A 487 6.57 -44.88 -10.68
CA GLU A 487 6.98 -43.61 -10.09
C GLU A 487 5.74 -42.71 -10.21
N ASP A 488 5.00 -42.54 -9.12
CA ASP A 488 3.99 -41.48 -9.04
C ASP A 488 4.78 -40.18 -8.86
N ASP A 489 4.73 -39.28 -9.85
CA ASP A 489 5.27 -37.91 -9.75
C ASP A 489 4.30 -37.05 -8.94
N HIS A 490 4.02 -37.50 -7.72
CA HIS A 490 3.40 -36.75 -6.65
C HIS A 490 4.16 -37.10 -5.38
N ASP A 491 4.41 -36.10 -4.55
CA ASP A 491 5.10 -36.21 -3.28
C ASP A 491 4.41 -37.23 -2.35
N ASP A 492 4.77 -38.52 -2.49
CA ASP A 492 4.22 -39.64 -1.70
C ASP A 492 4.29 -39.33 -0.21
N VAL A 493 5.33 -38.62 0.22
CA VAL A 493 5.54 -38.24 1.61
C VAL A 493 4.58 -37.15 2.05
N GLU A 494 4.30 -36.15 1.22
CA GLU A 494 3.37 -35.06 1.52
C GLU A 494 1.94 -35.57 1.59
N HIS A 495 1.52 -36.37 0.60
CA HIS A 495 0.21 -37.01 0.60
C HIS A 495 0.05 -38.03 1.74
N GLU A 496 1.08 -38.82 2.07
CA GLU A 496 1.05 -39.70 3.24
C GLU A 496 0.99 -38.91 4.56
N LEU A 497 1.65 -37.75 4.64
CA LEU A 497 1.60 -36.86 5.80
C LEU A 497 0.21 -36.23 5.97
N GLU A 498 -0.38 -35.77 4.86
CA GLU A 498 -1.73 -35.21 4.82
C GLU A 498 -2.78 -36.26 5.20
N MET A 499 -2.71 -37.47 4.63
CA MET A 499 -3.56 -38.60 5.02
C MET A 499 -3.37 -38.98 6.50
N ALA A 500 -2.13 -38.96 7.01
CA ALA A 500 -1.84 -39.27 8.40
C ALA A 500 -2.43 -38.20 9.35
N MET A 501 -2.35 -36.93 8.97
CA MET A 501 -2.92 -35.80 9.71
C MET A 501 -4.46 -35.85 9.69
N ASN A 502 -5.07 -36.05 8.52
CA ASN A 502 -6.51 -36.21 8.35
C ASN A 502 -7.08 -37.41 9.13
N ASN A 503 -6.36 -38.53 9.14
CA ASN A 503 -6.73 -39.71 9.94
C ASN A 503 -6.58 -39.46 11.45
N PHE A 504 -5.58 -38.68 11.87
CA PHE A 504 -5.44 -38.28 13.27
C PHE A 504 -6.65 -37.45 13.71
N LEU A 505 -7.07 -36.47 12.92
CA LEU A 505 -8.21 -35.61 13.22
C LEU A 505 -9.52 -36.37 13.28
N PHE A 506 -9.73 -37.28 12.33
CA PHE A 506 -10.88 -38.15 12.35
C PHE A 506 -10.92 -38.95 13.67
N SER A 507 -9.76 -39.45 14.10
CA SER A 507 -9.63 -40.24 15.31
C SER A 507 -9.74 -39.41 16.61
N SER A 508 -9.32 -38.14 16.60
CA SER A 508 -9.47 -37.21 17.74
C SER A 508 -10.92 -36.75 17.90
N ALA A 509 -11.58 -36.48 16.78
CA ALA A 509 -12.97 -36.08 16.72
C ALA A 509 -13.94 -37.20 17.09
N ASP A 510 -13.62 -38.47 16.79
CA ASP A 510 -14.37 -39.66 17.23
C ASP A 510 -14.23 -39.91 18.75
N ALA A 511 -14.83 -39.02 19.53
CA ALA A 511 -14.78 -39.01 20.99
C ALA A 511 -15.32 -40.31 21.62
N ASN A 512 -16.15 -41.04 20.87
CA ASN A 512 -16.81 -42.26 21.34
C ASN A 512 -16.13 -43.55 20.85
N ASN A 513 -15.19 -43.43 19.91
CA ASN A 513 -14.36 -44.47 19.30
C ASN A 513 -15.20 -45.57 18.63
N ASP A 514 -16.28 -45.19 17.93
CA ASP A 514 -17.10 -46.12 17.13
C ASP A 514 -16.78 -46.11 15.63
N GLY A 515 -15.79 -45.30 15.22
CA GLY A 515 -15.24 -45.19 13.87
C GLY A 515 -16.12 -44.37 12.93
N LEU A 516 -16.97 -43.50 13.48
CA LEU A 516 -17.94 -42.69 12.75
C LEU A 516 -18.03 -41.30 13.40
N LEU A 517 -18.26 -40.25 12.62
CA LEU A 517 -18.52 -38.90 13.12
C LEU A 517 -20.01 -38.58 13.04
N ASN A 518 -20.66 -38.38 14.18
CA ASN A 518 -21.97 -37.71 14.20
C ASN A 518 -21.80 -36.19 14.07
N LEU A 519 -22.88 -35.44 13.84
CA LEU A 519 -22.81 -33.97 13.63
C LEU A 519 -21.99 -33.21 14.71
N SER A 520 -22.06 -33.62 15.99
CA SER A 520 -21.29 -32.97 17.05
C SER A 520 -19.82 -33.37 17.05
N GLU A 521 -19.48 -34.56 16.56
CA GLU A 521 -18.09 -35.01 16.37
C GLU A 521 -17.51 -34.38 15.10
N LEU A 522 -18.34 -34.18 14.06
CA LEU A 522 -17.96 -33.46 12.84
C LEU A 522 -17.72 -31.96 13.08
N GLU A 523 -18.52 -31.32 13.94
CA GLU A 523 -18.25 -29.94 14.39
C GLU A 523 -16.88 -29.84 15.08
N HIS A 524 -16.51 -30.85 15.87
CA HIS A 524 -15.18 -30.91 16.48
C HIS A 524 -14.07 -31.17 15.47
N PHE A 525 -14.31 -32.07 14.50
CA PHE A 525 -13.39 -32.30 13.40
C PHE A 525 -13.13 -31.03 12.59
N ALA A 526 -14.18 -30.27 12.25
CA ALA A 526 -14.04 -29.02 11.50
C ALA A 526 -13.30 -27.92 12.29
N MET A 527 -13.54 -27.83 13.61
CA MET A 527 -12.80 -26.90 14.47
C MET A 527 -11.31 -27.29 14.61
N ASP A 528 -11.03 -28.59 14.75
CA ASP A 528 -9.65 -29.08 14.84
C ASP A 528 -8.94 -28.94 13.47
N ALA A 529 -9.66 -29.13 12.35
CA ALA A 529 -9.20 -28.90 10.97
C ALA A 529 -8.76 -27.44 10.75
N GLN A 530 -9.64 -26.47 11.04
CA GLN A 530 -9.33 -25.02 10.98
C GLN A 530 -8.14 -24.63 11.86
N ARG A 531 -7.91 -25.34 12.97
CA ARG A 531 -6.77 -25.08 13.85
C ARG A 531 -5.43 -25.55 13.27
N MET A 532 -5.38 -26.49 12.32
CA MET A 532 -4.09 -26.91 11.71
C MET A 532 -3.74 -26.15 10.43
N GLU A 533 -4.72 -25.57 9.75
CA GLU A 533 -4.50 -24.63 8.64
C GLU A 533 -3.61 -23.46 9.11
N ASN A 534 -3.75 -23.09 10.39
CA ASN A 534 -3.03 -22.01 11.07
C ASN A 534 -1.86 -22.48 11.96
N MET A 535 -1.10 -23.47 11.48
CA MET A 535 0.07 -24.12 12.10
C MET A 535 -0.23 -25.33 13.03
N PRO A 536 0.32 -26.53 12.73
CA PRO A 536 0.01 -27.76 13.47
C PRO A 536 0.79 -27.87 14.80
N GLU A 537 0.09 -28.17 15.90
CA GLU A 537 0.68 -28.40 17.22
C GLU A 537 1.89 -29.37 17.16
N PRO A 538 3.04 -29.09 17.82
CA PRO A 538 4.26 -29.89 17.67
C PRO A 538 4.10 -31.38 18.01
N GLY A 539 3.14 -31.71 18.87
CA GLY A 539 2.78 -33.09 19.20
C GLY A 539 2.09 -33.84 18.05
N LEU A 540 1.31 -33.13 17.23
CA LEU A 540 0.60 -33.66 16.07
C LEU A 540 1.59 -33.94 14.94
N MET A 541 2.40 -32.95 14.58
CA MET A 541 3.46 -33.10 13.58
C MET A 541 4.43 -34.23 13.93
N ALA A 542 4.89 -34.28 15.18
CA ALA A 542 5.73 -35.38 15.64
C ALA A 542 5.03 -36.75 15.53
N SER A 543 3.71 -36.80 15.70
CA SER A 543 2.95 -38.04 15.53
C SER A 543 2.75 -38.44 14.07
N ALA A 544 2.55 -37.46 13.17
CA ALA A 544 2.47 -37.66 11.72
C ALA A 544 3.82 -38.13 11.17
N PHE A 545 4.91 -37.46 11.51
CA PHE A 545 6.27 -37.89 11.15
C PHE A 545 6.59 -39.29 11.67
N MET A 546 6.16 -39.63 12.90
CA MET A 546 6.33 -40.98 13.43
C MET A 546 5.50 -42.03 12.68
N SER A 547 4.34 -41.67 12.10
CA SER A 547 3.54 -42.62 11.32
C SER A 547 4.05 -42.84 9.89
N VAL A 548 4.67 -41.82 9.30
CA VAL A 548 5.17 -41.86 7.92
C VAL A 548 6.61 -42.40 7.87
N PHE A 549 7.52 -41.89 8.71
CA PHE A 549 8.94 -42.17 8.61
C PHE A 549 9.44 -43.33 9.51
N ASP A 550 8.62 -43.92 10.39
CA ASP A 550 8.98 -45.11 11.19
C ASP A 550 8.83 -46.40 10.37
N GLU A 551 9.76 -46.64 9.44
CA GLU A 551 9.73 -47.78 8.50
C GLU A 551 9.67 -49.14 9.22
N ASP A 552 10.29 -49.25 10.41
CA ASP A 552 10.39 -50.49 11.16
C ASP A 552 9.32 -50.65 12.27
N ASN A 553 8.46 -49.64 12.41
CA ASN A 553 7.34 -49.55 13.36
C ASN A 553 7.80 -49.80 14.81
N SER A 554 8.96 -49.22 15.17
CA SER A 554 9.57 -49.31 16.50
C SER A 554 9.01 -48.31 17.51
N SER A 555 8.16 -47.38 17.06
CA SER A 555 7.66 -46.22 17.80
C SER A 555 8.77 -45.24 18.21
N SER A 556 9.83 -45.18 17.42
CA SER A 556 10.95 -44.26 17.57
C SER A 556 11.70 -44.11 16.25
N LEU A 557 12.16 -42.90 15.92
CA LEU A 557 12.94 -42.68 14.70
C LEU A 557 14.43 -42.92 14.94
N SER A 558 15.04 -43.77 14.11
CA SER A 558 16.49 -43.87 14.01
C SER A 558 17.09 -42.64 13.33
N MET A 559 18.42 -42.49 13.40
CA MET A 559 19.10 -41.36 12.76
C MET A 559 18.84 -41.28 11.25
N SER A 560 18.70 -42.41 10.55
CA SER A 560 18.39 -42.41 9.12
C SER A 560 16.98 -41.90 8.86
N GLU A 561 15.99 -42.42 9.58
CA GLU A 561 14.58 -42.03 9.44
C GLU A 561 14.38 -40.55 9.83
N PHE A 562 15.07 -40.07 10.87
CA PHE A 562 15.04 -38.65 11.24
C PHE A 562 15.78 -37.75 10.25
N THR A 563 16.77 -38.27 9.51
CA THR A 563 17.42 -37.48 8.45
C THR A 563 16.46 -37.26 7.29
N GLU A 564 15.63 -38.25 6.97
CA GLU A 564 14.56 -38.14 5.95
C GLU A 564 13.50 -37.10 6.37
N VAL A 565 13.13 -37.04 7.66
CA VAL A 565 12.25 -35.97 8.19
C VAL A 565 12.85 -34.58 7.99
N VAL A 566 14.14 -34.41 8.29
CA VAL A 566 14.82 -33.10 8.14
C VAL A 566 15.01 -32.74 6.68
N GLU A 567 15.33 -33.71 5.81
CA GLU A 567 15.45 -33.49 4.36
C GLU A 567 14.10 -33.03 3.78
N PHE A 568 13.00 -33.72 4.12
CA PHE A 568 11.64 -33.30 3.76
C PHE A 568 11.34 -31.86 4.20
N ASN A 569 11.60 -31.52 5.48
CA ASN A 569 11.29 -30.20 6.03
C ASN A 569 12.21 -29.07 5.52
N THR A 570 13.27 -29.39 4.76
CA THR A 570 14.20 -28.39 4.17
C THR A 570 14.04 -28.21 2.67
N ASP A 571 13.32 -29.09 1.98
CA ASP A 571 13.03 -28.97 0.54
C ASP A 571 11.77 -28.13 0.25
N VAL A 572 10.95 -27.84 1.28
CA VAL A 572 9.73 -27.01 1.18
C VAL A 572 10.05 -25.51 0.96
N ASP A 573 11.22 -25.04 1.43
CA ASP A 573 11.67 -23.66 1.25
C ASP A 573 12.43 -23.47 -0.08
N GLY A 574 11.71 -23.62 -1.19
CA GLY A 574 12.00 -22.98 -2.47
C GLY A 574 13.41 -23.16 -3.04
N HIS A 575 13.75 -24.35 -3.55
CA HIS A 575 14.71 -24.51 -4.65
C HIS A 575 14.36 -25.72 -5.52
N GLU A 576 13.32 -25.59 -6.35
CA GLU A 576 13.19 -26.39 -7.57
C GLU A 576 14.33 -26.07 -8.55
N GLY A 577 15.46 -26.73 -8.31
CA GLY A 577 16.63 -26.72 -9.17
C GLY A 577 17.04 -28.16 -9.43
N GLY A 578 16.31 -28.83 -10.32
CA GLY A 578 16.48 -30.23 -10.68
C GLY A 578 17.93 -30.72 -10.66
N ALA A 579 18.20 -31.69 -9.80
CA ALA A 579 19.42 -32.48 -9.83
C ALA A 579 19.05 -33.96 -10.01
N GLU A 580 18.77 -34.33 -11.27
CA GLU A 580 18.83 -35.72 -11.72
C GLU A 580 20.08 -36.40 -11.15
N HIS A 581 19.88 -37.34 -10.23
CA HIS A 581 20.94 -38.20 -9.71
C HIS A 581 21.40 -39.21 -10.77
N SER A 582 22.10 -38.75 -11.81
CA SER A 582 22.89 -39.61 -12.67
C SER A 582 24.29 -39.82 -12.09
N ASN A 583 24.51 -41.04 -11.63
CA ASN A 583 25.77 -41.54 -11.12
C ASN A 583 26.85 -41.60 -12.24
N GLU A 584 27.57 -40.52 -12.49
CA GLU A 584 28.84 -40.57 -13.23
C GLU A 584 29.99 -39.82 -12.53
N THR A 585 30.98 -40.62 -12.11
CA THR A 585 32.33 -40.17 -11.79
C THR A 585 32.92 -39.29 -12.92
N MET A 586 33.42 -38.09 -12.62
CA MET A 586 34.70 -37.54 -13.14
C MET A 586 35.01 -36.15 -12.57
N ALA A 587 36.25 -36.00 -12.12
CA ALA A 587 36.85 -34.76 -11.66
C ALA A 587 37.10 -33.75 -12.79
N SER A 588 36.79 -32.47 -12.55
CA SER A 588 37.58 -31.35 -13.09
C SER A 588 37.34 -30.03 -12.37
N ASN A 589 38.46 -29.42 -11.95
CA ASN A 589 38.63 -28.00 -11.54
C ASN A 589 37.81 -26.98 -12.35
N HIS A 590 37.25 -25.99 -11.66
CA HIS A 590 37.42 -24.55 -11.96
C HIS A 590 36.96 -23.68 -10.75
N SER A 591 37.91 -23.01 -10.07
CA SER A 591 38.01 -21.56 -9.76
C SER A 591 36.87 -20.99 -8.90
N GLU A 592 37.03 -20.85 -7.57
CA GLU A 592 37.65 -19.68 -6.89
C GLU A 592 37.24 -18.35 -7.52
N ASP A 593 36.12 -17.77 -7.02
CA ASP A 593 35.94 -16.37 -6.64
C ASP A 593 34.45 -16.17 -6.29
N ASP A 594 34.10 -16.37 -5.02
CA ASP A 594 33.17 -15.51 -4.24
C ASP A 594 33.32 -15.91 -2.77
N ALA A 595 33.42 -14.89 -1.93
CA ALA A 595 33.90 -14.96 -0.57
C ALA A 595 32.92 -14.23 0.33
N ASP A 596 31.77 -14.86 0.56
CA ASP A 596 30.92 -14.62 1.71
C ASP A 596 30.84 -15.94 2.48
N GLY A 597 31.31 -15.90 3.72
CA GLY A 597 31.52 -17.08 4.55
C GLY A 597 30.30 -17.39 5.39
N HIS A 598 29.23 -17.88 4.76
CA HIS A 598 28.18 -18.62 5.44
C HIS A 598 28.41 -20.11 5.17
N ASP A 599 28.90 -20.83 6.19
CA ASP A 599 28.91 -22.30 6.16
C ASP A 599 27.43 -22.74 6.24
N HIS A 600 26.76 -22.93 5.10
CA HIS A 600 25.45 -23.59 5.09
C HIS A 600 25.66 -25.03 5.58
N MET A 601 25.11 -25.36 6.76
CA MET A 601 25.02 -26.74 7.22
C MET A 601 24.12 -27.50 6.26
N ASN A 602 24.55 -28.65 5.75
CA ASN A 602 23.66 -29.49 4.94
C ASN A 602 22.65 -30.21 5.85
N ALA A 603 21.50 -30.64 5.29
CA ALA A 603 20.42 -31.31 6.02
C ALA A 603 20.92 -32.48 6.89
N THR A 604 21.92 -33.25 6.39
CA THR A 604 22.55 -34.33 7.16
C THR A 604 23.30 -33.83 8.41
N GLU A 605 23.99 -32.70 8.33
CA GLU A 605 24.69 -32.07 9.46
C GLU A 605 23.70 -31.48 10.47
N MET A 606 22.61 -30.88 10.00
CA MET A 606 21.51 -30.37 10.83
C MET A 606 20.78 -31.50 11.56
N ALA A 607 20.41 -32.58 10.86
CA ALA A 607 19.80 -33.77 11.43
C ALA A 607 20.68 -34.40 12.52
N HIS A 608 21.99 -34.53 12.25
CA HIS A 608 22.93 -35.02 13.25
C HIS A 608 23.00 -34.13 14.50
N HIS A 609 22.91 -32.81 14.33
CA HIS A 609 22.93 -31.86 15.42
C HIS A 609 21.67 -31.98 16.29
N LEU A 610 20.50 -31.81 15.68
CA LEU A 610 19.18 -31.87 16.33
C LEU A 610 18.96 -33.20 17.06
N PHE A 611 19.25 -34.32 16.38
CA PHE A 611 19.13 -35.65 16.96
C PHE A 611 20.03 -35.82 18.19
N SER A 612 21.27 -35.32 18.14
CA SER A 612 22.21 -35.46 19.26
C SER A 612 21.84 -34.62 20.49
N MET A 613 21.14 -33.50 20.27
CA MET A 613 20.66 -32.63 21.34
C MET A 613 19.42 -33.20 22.03
N HIS A 614 18.55 -33.85 21.26
CA HIS A 614 17.23 -34.28 21.72
C HIS A 614 17.13 -35.77 22.05
N ASP A 615 18.14 -36.60 21.72
CA ASP A 615 18.31 -37.96 22.29
C ASP A 615 18.72 -37.87 23.78
N GLY A 616 17.78 -37.42 24.62
CA GLY A 616 17.99 -37.13 26.03
C GLY A 616 18.33 -38.37 26.86
N ASN A 617 17.96 -39.55 26.35
CA ASN A 617 18.19 -40.83 27.00
C ASN A 617 19.43 -41.60 26.45
N ASN A 618 19.99 -41.12 25.33
CA ASN A 618 21.18 -41.60 24.63
C ASN A 618 21.04 -43.06 24.16
N ASP A 619 19.85 -43.47 23.69
CA ASP A 619 19.60 -44.79 23.11
C ASP A 619 19.68 -44.84 21.59
N SER A 620 20.05 -43.71 20.96
CA SER A 620 20.24 -43.57 19.52
C SER A 620 18.95 -43.73 18.71
N ALA A 621 17.83 -43.33 19.30
CA ALA A 621 16.52 -43.19 18.67
C ALA A 621 15.78 -42.00 19.29
N LEU A 622 14.85 -41.38 18.55
CA LEU A 622 13.96 -40.34 19.07
C LEU A 622 12.58 -40.95 19.28
N ASN A 623 12.14 -41.09 20.52
CA ASN A 623 10.74 -41.45 20.79
C ASN A 623 9.82 -40.25 20.57
N LEU A 624 8.49 -40.46 20.52
CA LEU A 624 7.51 -39.39 20.27
C LEU A 624 7.73 -38.12 21.14
N SER A 625 8.06 -38.27 22.43
CA SER A 625 8.30 -37.11 23.31
C SER A 625 9.61 -36.38 23.00
N GLU A 626 10.63 -37.07 22.50
CA GLU A 626 11.89 -36.47 22.07
C GLU A 626 11.71 -35.81 20.70
N LEU A 627 10.92 -36.42 19.80
CA LEU A 627 10.58 -35.85 18.49
C LEU A 627 9.67 -34.62 18.62
N THR A 628 8.66 -34.62 19.51
CA THR A 628 7.85 -33.42 19.80
C THR A 628 8.71 -32.25 20.28
N ALA A 629 9.76 -32.52 21.06
CA ALA A 629 10.68 -31.46 21.50
C ALA A 629 11.54 -30.95 20.33
N VAL A 630 11.90 -31.81 19.38
CA VAL A 630 12.59 -31.39 18.15
C VAL A 630 11.68 -30.54 17.28
N VAL A 631 10.44 -30.96 17.02
CA VAL A 631 9.48 -30.20 16.22
C VAL A 631 9.16 -28.86 16.91
N ALA A 632 8.95 -28.86 18.22
CA ALA A 632 8.75 -27.61 18.96
C ALA A 632 9.96 -26.67 18.89
N PHE A 633 11.17 -27.21 18.84
CA PHE A 633 12.41 -26.43 18.67
C PHE A 633 12.62 -25.96 17.22
N MET A 634 12.08 -26.68 16.24
CA MET A 634 12.11 -26.27 14.82
C MET A 634 11.00 -25.27 14.48
N ASN A 635 9.90 -25.29 15.24
CA ASN A 635 8.79 -24.34 15.18
C ASN A 635 8.93 -23.21 16.21
N GLU A 636 10.01 -23.18 16.99
CA GLU A 636 10.40 -21.97 17.72
C GLU A 636 10.97 -21.04 16.63
N ASP A 637 10.16 -20.08 16.18
CA ASP A 637 10.69 -18.95 15.43
C ASP A 637 11.83 -18.36 16.26
N ASP A 638 12.97 -18.17 15.60
CA ASP A 638 14.08 -17.44 16.19
C ASP A 638 13.49 -16.14 16.74
N HIS A 639 13.56 -15.94 18.06
CA HIS A 639 13.39 -14.62 18.63
C HIS A 639 14.44 -13.72 17.99
N ASP A 640 14.08 -13.01 16.93
CA ASP A 640 14.72 -11.74 16.66
C ASP A 640 14.39 -10.89 17.89
N GLU A 641 15.43 -10.56 18.66
CA GLU A 641 15.35 -9.56 19.72
C GLU A 641 15.08 -8.19 19.04
N GLY A 642 13.86 -8.02 18.52
CA GLY A 642 13.39 -6.77 17.94
C GLY A 642 13.14 -5.77 19.06
N ALA A 643 13.38 -4.49 18.76
CA ALA A 643 13.05 -3.41 19.68
C ALA A 643 11.99 -2.55 19.01
N PHE A 644 10.77 -2.62 19.52
CA PHE A 644 9.60 -2.12 18.81
C PHE A 644 9.08 -0.79 19.40
N LEU A 645 8.53 0.04 18.53
CA LEU A 645 7.75 1.24 18.87
C LEU A 645 6.53 1.30 17.94
N LYS A 646 5.39 1.76 18.44
CA LYS A 646 4.21 2.00 17.62
C LYS A 646 4.11 3.47 17.24
N LEU A 647 3.74 3.75 16.01
CA LEU A 647 3.60 5.06 15.44
C LEU A 647 2.20 5.20 14.83
N ASP A 648 1.41 6.11 15.40
CA ASP A 648 0.06 6.41 14.94
C ASP A 648 0.13 7.61 13.99
N ILE A 649 -0.31 7.43 12.75
CA ILE A 649 -0.38 8.48 11.73
C ILE A 649 -1.84 8.87 11.53
N ASP A 650 -2.17 10.13 11.78
CA ASP A 650 -3.53 10.64 11.61
C ASP A 650 -3.81 11.18 10.21
N ASP A 651 -2.77 11.67 9.51
CA ASP A 651 -2.89 12.39 8.24
C ASP A 651 -1.97 11.77 7.17
N VAL A 652 -2.42 11.76 5.91
CA VAL A 652 -1.54 11.43 4.78
C VAL A 652 -0.46 12.51 4.68
N GLY A 653 0.80 12.11 4.53
CA GLY A 653 1.86 13.03 4.14
C GLY A 653 3.27 12.46 4.25
N ASP A 654 4.24 13.34 4.06
CA ASP A 654 5.66 12.98 4.11
C ASP A 654 6.22 13.19 5.51
N TYR A 655 6.68 12.11 6.13
CA TYR A 655 7.23 12.10 7.48
C TYR A 655 8.73 11.87 7.44
N GLY A 656 9.47 12.78 8.05
CA GLY A 656 10.91 12.65 8.23
C GLY A 656 11.25 12.02 9.58
N MET A 657 12.10 11.00 9.57
CA MET A 657 12.63 10.36 10.77
C MET A 657 14.16 10.51 10.83
N ALA A 658 14.67 11.05 11.93
CA ALA A 658 16.08 11.32 12.13
C ALA A 658 16.70 10.41 13.20
N LEU A 659 17.59 9.51 12.78
CA LEU A 659 18.24 8.48 13.61
C LEU A 659 19.78 8.62 13.58
N PRO A 660 20.50 8.15 14.61
CA PRO A 660 21.95 8.08 14.55
C PRO A 660 22.43 6.92 13.67
N VAL A 661 23.59 7.10 13.05
CA VAL A 661 24.26 6.08 12.25
C VAL A 661 24.52 4.83 13.08
N GLY A 662 24.16 3.66 12.55
CA GLY A 662 24.26 2.37 13.22
C GLY A 662 22.99 1.91 13.93
N VAL A 663 21.92 2.72 13.86
CA VAL A 663 20.55 2.27 14.11
C VAL A 663 19.85 2.18 12.75
N THR A 664 19.23 1.05 12.46
CA THR A 664 18.32 0.85 11.33
C THR A 664 16.90 0.76 11.87
N VAL A 665 15.95 1.23 11.07
CA VAL A 665 14.52 1.13 11.36
C VAL A 665 13.82 0.55 10.15
N GLU A 666 12.94 -0.39 10.41
CA GLU A 666 12.00 -0.95 9.46
C GLU A 666 10.58 -0.56 9.88
N LEU A 667 9.77 -0.12 8.92
CA LEU A 667 8.41 0.34 9.15
C LEU A 667 7.45 -0.63 8.50
N VAL A 668 6.48 -1.10 9.27
CA VAL A 668 5.41 -1.99 8.81
C VAL A 668 4.09 -1.35 9.18
N MET A 669 3.17 -1.21 8.23
CA MET A 669 1.80 -0.80 8.53
C MET A 669 1.07 -1.97 9.22
N GLU A 670 0.46 -1.73 10.38
CA GLU A 670 -0.50 -2.67 10.95
C GLU A 670 -1.76 -2.62 10.08
N GLY A 671 -2.11 -3.74 9.42
CA GLY A 671 -3.42 -3.86 8.79
C GLY A 671 -4.51 -3.60 9.84
N GLU A 672 -5.58 -2.87 9.49
CA GLU A 672 -6.63 -2.40 10.43
C GLU A 672 -7.23 -3.52 11.31
N GLY A 673 -6.56 -3.83 12.42
CA GLY A 673 -6.92 -4.82 13.42
C GLY A 673 -7.52 -4.14 14.65
N HIS A 674 -8.82 -3.89 14.62
CA HIS A 674 -9.67 -3.40 15.72
C HIS A 674 -9.07 -3.35 17.14
N ALA A 675 -8.65 -2.17 17.59
CA ALA A 675 -8.34 -1.88 18.99
C ALA A 675 -9.62 -1.65 19.84
N GLY A 676 -10.01 -2.67 20.62
CA GLY A 676 -10.68 -2.45 21.90
C GLY A 676 -12.02 -3.15 22.14
N HIS A 677 -12.00 -4.42 22.56
CA HIS A 677 -12.91 -4.90 23.63
C HIS A 677 -12.46 -6.24 24.25
N GLY A 678 -12.13 -6.21 25.55
CA GLY A 678 -11.77 -7.40 26.32
C GLY A 678 -12.92 -8.37 26.60
N ASP A 679 -12.53 -9.66 26.68
CA ASP A 679 -13.20 -10.84 27.22
C ASP A 679 -14.45 -11.38 26.48
N HIS A 680 -14.24 -12.16 25.40
CA HIS A 680 -14.68 -13.57 25.26
C HIS A 680 -14.84 -14.00 23.78
N ALA A 681 -14.16 -15.10 23.43
CA ALA A 681 -14.51 -16.11 22.42
C ALA A 681 -14.26 -15.79 20.93
N ALA A 682 -13.23 -16.46 20.40
CA ALA A 682 -13.26 -17.43 19.31
C ALA A 682 -13.76 -17.00 17.91
N ASN A 683 -12.88 -17.31 16.94
CA ASN A 683 -13.08 -17.74 15.55
C ASN A 683 -13.15 -16.67 14.45
N GLY A 684 -12.25 -16.84 13.48
CA GLY A 684 -12.45 -16.46 12.08
C GLY A 684 -11.18 -15.93 11.40
N HIS A 685 -10.28 -16.83 11.00
CA HIS A 685 -9.29 -16.59 9.94
C HIS A 685 -9.99 -16.40 8.59
N ASP A 686 -9.36 -15.66 7.67
CA ASP A 686 -8.82 -16.16 6.39
C ASP A 686 -8.81 -15.09 5.31
N ASP A 687 -7.61 -14.91 4.75
CA ASP A 687 -7.24 -14.88 3.33
C ASP A 687 -7.88 -13.85 2.40
N GLY A 688 -7.11 -13.14 1.58
CA GLY A 688 -5.80 -13.46 1.06
C GLY A 688 -5.73 -12.95 -0.37
N ASP A 689 -4.51 -12.84 -0.86
CA ASP A 689 -4.10 -12.15 -2.06
C ASP A 689 -4.85 -12.46 -3.35
N HIS A 690 -4.98 -11.39 -4.14
CA HIS A 690 -4.99 -11.47 -5.58
C HIS A 690 -3.63 -11.01 -6.11
N ALA A 691 -2.75 -11.96 -6.42
CA ALA A 691 -1.79 -11.81 -7.51
C ALA A 691 -2.26 -12.70 -8.66
N GLU A 692 -2.93 -12.11 -9.65
CA GLU A 692 -2.36 -11.80 -10.97
C GLU A 692 -2.56 -12.95 -11.94
N ASP A 693 -3.65 -12.86 -12.72
CA ASP A 693 -3.83 -13.68 -13.91
C ASP A 693 -4.10 -12.79 -15.13
N ASP A 694 -3.06 -12.72 -15.95
CA ASP A 694 -2.94 -12.09 -17.25
C ASP A 694 -3.89 -12.76 -18.25
N HIS A 695 -4.86 -12.01 -18.78
CA HIS A 695 -5.51 -12.37 -20.03
C HIS A 695 -5.51 -11.24 -21.05
N ASP A 696 -4.52 -11.36 -21.93
CA ASP A 696 -4.58 -11.04 -23.36
C ASP A 696 -6.00 -11.17 -23.94
N ASP A 697 -6.56 -10.05 -24.42
CA ASP A 697 -7.45 -10.10 -25.58
C ASP A 697 -7.28 -8.87 -26.50
N ASP A 698 -6.76 -9.18 -27.68
CA ASP A 698 -6.48 -8.35 -28.84
C ASP A 698 -7.73 -7.63 -29.37
N HIS A 699 -7.92 -6.35 -28.98
CA HIS A 699 -8.78 -5.41 -29.71
C HIS A 699 -8.10 -4.05 -29.91
N GLY A 700 -7.46 -3.91 -31.08
CA GLY A 700 -6.99 -2.61 -31.54
C GLY A 700 -8.12 -1.63 -31.84
N ASP A 701 -8.11 -0.50 -31.13
CA ASP A 701 -8.50 0.81 -31.64
C ASP A 701 -7.46 1.84 -31.16
N ASP A 702 -7.03 2.69 -32.08
CA ASP A 702 -6.04 3.75 -31.88
C ASP A 702 -6.61 4.85 -30.96
N ASP A 703 -6.20 4.91 -29.69
CA ASP A 703 -6.36 6.11 -28.86
C ASP A 703 -5.00 6.48 -28.22
N ASP A 704 -4.41 7.58 -28.73
CA ASP A 704 -3.25 8.26 -28.16
C ASP A 704 -3.65 8.82 -26.77
N HIS A 705 -3.40 8.06 -25.71
CA HIS A 705 -3.40 8.60 -24.35
C HIS A 705 -1.99 9.11 -24.01
N ASN A 706 -1.87 10.43 -23.89
CA ASN A 706 -0.76 11.08 -23.21
C ASN A 706 -0.87 10.70 -21.72
N GLU A 707 0.03 9.85 -21.24
CA GLU A 707 0.41 9.80 -19.82
C GLU A 707 1.24 11.04 -19.52
N GLU A 708 0.60 12.14 -19.15
CA GLU A 708 1.24 13.33 -18.58
C GLU A 708 0.29 13.88 -17.52
N GLY A 709 0.50 13.47 -16.27
CA GLY A 709 -0.28 13.91 -15.11
C GLY A 709 0.15 13.20 -13.84
N HIS A 710 1.46 13.09 -13.59
CA HIS A 710 1.90 13.00 -12.20
C HIS A 710 1.59 14.37 -11.60
N ASP A 711 0.76 14.41 -10.55
CA ASP A 711 0.61 15.61 -9.74
C ASP A 711 2.01 15.99 -9.26
N GLU A 712 2.57 17.07 -9.82
CA GLU A 712 3.91 17.51 -9.43
C GLU A 712 3.85 18.04 -8.01
N GLU A 713 4.29 17.19 -7.09
CA GLU A 713 4.55 17.49 -5.68
C GLU A 713 5.26 18.84 -5.53
N LEU A 714 4.75 19.70 -4.64
CA LEU A 714 5.30 21.03 -4.43
C LEU A 714 6.63 20.93 -3.69
N ALA A 715 7.77 20.78 -4.38
CA ALA A 715 9.08 20.75 -3.73
C ALA A 715 9.44 22.01 -2.88
N PHE A 716 8.64 23.09 -2.97
CA PHE A 716 8.87 24.35 -2.25
C PHE A 716 7.56 24.92 -1.69
N ASP A 717 7.65 25.58 -0.54
CA ASP A 717 6.58 26.44 -0.03
C ASP A 717 6.33 27.59 -1.02
N PRO A 718 5.13 27.69 -1.63
CA PRO A 718 4.83 28.75 -2.57
C PRO A 718 4.56 30.10 -1.89
N HIS A 719 4.23 30.15 -0.59
CA HIS A 719 3.67 31.30 0.14
C HIS A 719 4.65 32.47 0.41
N SER A 720 5.71 32.56 -0.39
CA SER A 720 6.74 33.60 -0.36
C SER A 720 6.20 35.03 -0.41
N TRP A 721 5.00 35.26 -0.97
CA TRP A 721 4.39 36.59 -1.01
C TRP A 721 3.97 37.11 0.37
N LEU A 722 3.84 36.24 1.38
CA LEU A 722 3.59 36.66 2.76
C LEU A 722 4.81 37.29 3.43
N ASP A 723 6.00 37.16 2.83
CA ASP A 723 7.16 37.95 3.19
C ASP A 723 7.19 39.28 2.40
N PRO A 724 7.07 40.46 3.07
CA PRO A 724 7.10 41.76 2.40
C PRO A 724 8.36 42.02 1.54
N LEU A 725 9.51 41.45 1.88
CA LEU A 725 10.75 41.61 1.13
C LEU A 725 10.84 40.65 -0.07
N ALA A 726 10.29 39.44 0.04
CA ALA A 726 10.13 38.55 -1.10
C ALA A 726 9.11 39.13 -2.09
N PHE A 727 7.95 39.61 -1.63
CA PHE A 727 6.98 40.32 -2.47
C PHE A 727 7.60 41.55 -3.17
N LYS A 728 8.49 42.27 -2.48
CA LYS A 728 9.26 43.38 -3.09
C LYS A 728 10.24 42.91 -4.17
N ALA A 729 10.87 41.74 -4.01
CA ALA A 729 11.72 41.15 -5.04
C ALA A 729 10.89 40.77 -6.27
N GLN A 730 9.74 40.13 -6.06
CA GLN A 730 8.77 39.78 -7.11
C GLN A 730 8.27 41.02 -7.86
N MET A 731 7.93 42.09 -7.14
CA MET A 731 7.60 43.38 -7.76
C MET A 731 8.69 43.92 -8.68
N THR A 732 9.96 43.73 -8.32
CA THR A 732 11.09 44.19 -9.15
C THR A 732 11.15 43.39 -10.46
N LEU A 733 10.93 42.07 -10.40
CA LEU A 733 10.86 41.20 -11.57
C LEU A 733 9.67 41.58 -12.47
N VAL A 734 8.46 41.66 -11.89
CA VAL A 734 7.22 41.99 -12.61
C VAL A 734 7.30 43.37 -13.26
N THR A 735 7.90 44.37 -12.59
CA THR A 735 8.12 45.69 -13.20
C THR A 735 8.97 45.59 -14.48
N GLY A 736 10.00 44.73 -14.48
CA GLY A 736 10.84 44.47 -15.65
C GLY A 736 10.09 43.77 -16.79
N LEU A 737 9.26 42.79 -16.45
CA LEU A 737 8.39 42.07 -17.40
C LEU A 737 7.39 43.03 -18.05
N LEU A 738 6.63 43.78 -17.24
CA LEU A 738 5.65 44.76 -17.74
C LEU A 738 6.30 45.86 -18.58
N SER A 739 7.47 46.36 -18.19
CA SER A 739 8.20 47.38 -18.96
C SER A 739 8.73 46.85 -20.30
N THR A 740 9.00 45.54 -20.39
CA THR A 740 9.44 44.88 -21.62
C THR A 740 8.26 44.61 -22.55
N SER A 741 7.16 44.10 -22.02
CA SER A 741 5.95 43.76 -22.77
C SER A 741 5.17 45.01 -23.21
N PHE A 742 5.14 46.06 -22.37
CA PHE A 742 4.44 47.32 -22.63
C PHE A 742 5.36 48.55 -22.48
N PRO A 743 6.32 48.78 -23.41
CA PRO A 743 7.33 49.84 -23.28
C PRO A 743 6.77 51.26 -23.17
N ASP A 744 5.56 51.50 -23.68
CA ASP A 744 4.89 52.81 -23.60
C ASP A 744 4.48 53.18 -22.16
N GLY A 745 4.35 52.19 -21.26
CA GLY A 745 4.03 52.38 -19.84
C GLY A 745 5.24 52.35 -18.89
N ALA A 746 6.44 52.01 -19.37
CA ALA A 746 7.61 51.71 -18.54
C ALA A 746 7.96 52.78 -17.48
N ASP A 747 8.00 54.07 -17.87
CA ASP A 747 8.30 55.17 -16.94
C ASP A 747 7.26 55.26 -15.79
N ALA A 748 6.00 54.92 -16.06
CA ALA A 748 4.94 54.92 -15.06
C ALA A 748 5.04 53.69 -14.15
N PHE A 749 5.28 52.51 -14.74
CA PHE A 749 5.49 51.26 -14.00
C PHE A 749 6.65 51.38 -13.02
N GLU A 750 7.81 51.87 -13.45
CA GLU A 750 8.97 52.09 -12.58
C GLU A 750 8.66 53.06 -11.42
N ALA A 751 7.91 54.14 -11.70
CA ALA A 751 7.56 55.13 -10.68
C ALA A 751 6.56 54.59 -9.65
N ASN A 752 5.54 53.86 -10.11
CA ASN A 752 4.53 53.23 -9.27
C ASN A 752 5.14 52.13 -8.39
N ALA A 753 5.93 51.23 -9.00
CA ALA A 753 6.64 50.18 -8.30
C ALA A 753 7.58 50.76 -7.22
N ALA A 754 8.34 51.81 -7.54
CA ALA A 754 9.22 52.46 -6.56
C ALA A 754 8.48 53.07 -5.36
N GLN A 755 7.24 53.52 -5.55
CA GLN A 755 6.40 54.00 -4.45
C GLN A 755 5.88 52.85 -3.60
N TYR A 756 5.40 51.77 -4.22
CA TYR A 756 4.86 50.62 -3.51
C TYR A 756 5.95 49.85 -2.75
N MET A 757 7.11 49.64 -3.35
CA MET A 757 8.26 49.00 -2.70
C MET A 757 8.73 49.75 -1.43
N GLN A 758 8.54 51.07 -1.35
CA GLN A 758 8.80 51.84 -0.12
C GLN A 758 7.76 51.56 0.98
N ALA A 759 6.52 51.25 0.61
CA ALA A 759 5.49 50.83 1.57
C ALA A 759 5.80 49.44 2.11
N LEU A 760 6.28 48.51 1.27
CA LEU A 760 6.76 47.19 1.70
C LEU A 760 7.96 47.30 2.65
N ASP A 761 8.93 48.17 2.36
CA ASP A 761 10.03 48.45 3.28
C ASP A 761 9.51 48.97 4.63
N ALA A 762 8.50 49.84 4.63
CA ALA A 762 7.92 50.34 5.87
C ALA A 762 7.22 49.23 6.66
N LEU A 763 6.50 48.35 5.98
CA LEU A 763 5.79 47.22 6.56
C LEU A 763 6.76 46.19 7.18
N ASP A 764 7.80 45.78 6.46
CA ASP A 764 8.89 44.94 6.99
C ASP A 764 9.48 45.53 8.28
N ASN A 765 9.77 46.84 8.29
CA ASN A 765 10.28 47.50 9.49
C ASN A 765 9.28 47.45 10.67
N GLU A 766 7.97 47.41 10.41
CA GLU A 766 6.96 47.26 11.45
C GLU A 766 6.88 45.82 11.99
N PHE A 767 7.03 44.81 11.13
CA PHE A 767 7.16 43.41 11.54
C PHE A 767 8.45 43.19 12.35
N VAL A 768 9.61 43.64 11.86
CA VAL A 768 10.89 43.55 12.60
C VAL A 768 10.81 44.25 13.96
N ALA A 769 10.13 45.39 14.04
CA ALA A 769 9.95 46.11 15.29
C ALA A 769 9.02 45.38 16.28
N ALA A 770 8.06 44.60 15.78
CA ALA A 770 7.15 43.80 16.59
C ALA A 770 7.81 42.51 17.08
N PHE A 771 8.35 41.71 16.16
CA PHE A 771 8.70 40.30 16.37
C PHE A 771 10.20 40.01 16.31
N GLY A 772 11.02 40.91 15.77
CA GLY A 772 12.46 40.67 15.65
C GLY A 772 13.15 40.50 17.02
N PRO A 773 14.49 40.27 17.06
CA PRO A 773 15.21 39.92 18.30
C PRO A 773 15.13 40.94 19.46
N ASN A 774 14.59 42.14 19.22
CA ASN A 774 14.34 43.17 20.24
C ASN A 774 12.87 43.59 20.26
N GLY A 775 11.98 42.71 19.80
CA GLY A 775 10.54 42.88 19.71
C GLY A 775 9.88 43.07 21.07
N SER A 776 8.59 43.41 21.05
CA SER A 776 7.80 43.66 22.27
C SER A 776 6.95 42.48 22.71
N CYS A 777 7.03 41.35 22.01
CA CYS A 777 6.28 40.13 22.26
C CYS A 777 7.02 39.25 23.25
N ASP A 778 6.30 38.75 24.26
CA ASP A 778 6.84 37.81 25.25
C ASP A 778 6.67 36.34 24.79
N ALA A 779 5.75 36.08 23.86
CA ALA A 779 5.56 34.80 23.17
C ALA A 779 6.05 34.88 21.72
N ASP A 780 6.40 33.72 21.16
CA ASP A 780 6.79 33.51 19.77
C ASP A 780 5.91 32.50 19.03
N THR A 781 5.10 31.69 19.72
CA THR A 781 4.23 30.67 19.12
C THR A 781 2.78 31.13 18.93
N VAL A 782 2.18 30.81 17.78
CA VAL A 782 0.76 31.00 17.46
C VAL A 782 0.17 29.76 16.82
N ALA A 783 -1.14 29.56 16.94
CA ALA A 783 -1.86 28.47 16.30
C ALA A 783 -2.60 28.96 15.04
N SER A 784 -2.51 28.24 13.92
CA SER A 784 -3.23 28.56 12.67
C SER A 784 -3.85 27.33 12.02
N ASN A 785 -4.95 27.48 11.28
CA ASN A 785 -5.59 26.36 10.58
C ASN A 785 -5.01 26.06 9.18
N HIS A 786 -4.10 26.89 8.66
CA HIS A 786 -3.46 26.69 7.37
C HIS A 786 -1.96 26.97 7.49
N ASN A 787 -1.13 26.06 6.97
CA ASN A 787 0.32 26.14 7.01
C ASN A 787 0.94 27.00 5.89
N ALA A 788 0.49 28.24 5.76
CA ALA A 788 0.98 29.16 4.72
C ALA A 788 2.14 30.07 5.18
N TYR A 789 2.53 30.02 6.46
CA TYR A 789 3.25 31.15 7.08
C TYR A 789 4.76 30.94 7.26
N ALA A 790 5.37 29.89 6.66
CA ALA A 790 6.78 29.54 6.91
C ALA A 790 7.76 30.67 6.56
N TYR A 791 7.50 31.45 5.50
CA TYR A 791 8.32 32.63 5.18
C TYR A 791 8.26 33.74 6.23
N LEU A 792 7.11 33.92 6.91
CA LEU A 792 7.00 34.81 8.06
C LEU A 792 7.78 34.26 9.25
N SER A 793 7.70 32.95 9.48
CA SER A 793 8.46 32.24 10.52
C SER A 793 9.96 32.45 10.35
N ALA A 794 10.47 32.11 9.17
CA ALA A 794 11.89 32.21 8.82
C ALA A 794 12.42 33.65 8.94
N ARG A 795 11.62 34.66 8.56
CA ARG A 795 12.07 36.06 8.59
C ARG A 795 11.98 36.69 9.98
N TYR A 796 10.88 36.47 10.70
CA TYR A 796 10.54 37.22 11.90
C TYR A 796 10.65 36.41 13.20
N GLY A 797 10.86 35.10 13.12
CA GLY A 797 11.02 34.22 14.28
C GLY A 797 9.72 33.94 15.01
N ILE A 798 8.60 33.94 14.30
CA ILE A 798 7.29 33.51 14.80
C ILE A 798 7.19 32.00 14.53
N GLN A 799 6.72 31.22 15.49
CA GLN A 799 6.42 29.80 15.30
C GLN A 799 4.92 29.66 15.06
N PHE A 800 4.55 28.98 13.99
CA PHE A 800 3.17 28.64 13.70
C PHE A 800 3.01 27.16 13.98
N VAL A 801 2.09 26.84 14.89
CA VAL A 801 1.58 25.47 15.08
C VAL A 801 0.35 25.39 14.20
N THR A 802 0.39 24.52 13.20
CA THR A 802 -0.81 24.22 12.44
C THR A 802 -1.70 23.36 13.32
N VAL A 803 -2.95 23.74 13.43
CA VAL A 803 -3.94 22.91 14.11
C VAL A 803 -4.63 22.11 13.03
N HIS A 804 -4.35 20.82 13.03
CA HIS A 804 -4.83 19.85 12.04
C HIS A 804 -6.35 19.65 12.15
N GLY A 805 -6.95 19.09 11.09
CA GLY A 805 -8.40 18.84 11.04
C GLY A 805 -9.31 20.08 10.89
N LEU A 806 -8.77 21.26 10.59
CA LEU A 806 -9.56 22.46 10.27
C LEU A 806 -9.26 22.95 8.86
N ASP A 807 -9.59 22.10 7.89
CA ASP A 807 -9.60 22.46 6.48
C ASP A 807 -10.39 23.77 6.27
N PRO A 808 -9.80 24.80 5.64
CA PRO A 808 -10.54 26.01 5.26
C PRO A 808 -11.77 25.74 4.37
N GLU A 809 -11.83 24.63 3.65
CA GLU A 809 -12.89 24.31 2.67
C GLU A 809 -13.88 23.22 3.12
N GLY A 810 -13.57 22.43 4.15
CA GLY A 810 -14.38 21.34 4.71
C GLY A 810 -15.11 21.63 6.04
N GLU A 811 -16.14 20.85 6.37
CA GLU A 811 -16.66 20.78 7.75
C GLU A 811 -15.76 19.85 8.57
N PRO A 812 -15.15 20.31 9.66
CA PRO A 812 -14.26 19.47 10.48
C PRO A 812 -15.03 18.34 11.14
N SER A 813 -14.38 17.19 11.28
CA SER A 813 -14.93 16.02 11.95
C SER A 813 -15.11 16.29 13.46
N ALA A 814 -15.88 15.43 14.14
CA ALA A 814 -16.03 15.57 15.60
C ALA A 814 -14.74 15.23 16.37
N GLU A 815 -13.85 14.47 15.74
CA GLU A 815 -12.56 14.03 16.22
C GLU A 815 -11.52 15.15 16.10
N ASP A 816 -11.41 15.74 14.91
CA ASP A 816 -10.60 16.94 14.62
C ASP A 816 -10.88 18.05 15.64
N ILE A 817 -12.16 18.33 15.90
CA ILE A 817 -12.57 19.35 16.88
C ILE A 817 -12.10 18.98 18.29
N ALA A 818 -12.09 17.70 18.66
CA ALA A 818 -11.66 17.25 19.97
C ALA A 818 -10.14 17.40 20.15
N GLU A 819 -9.37 17.02 19.13
CA GLU A 819 -7.92 17.14 19.06
C GLU A 819 -7.48 18.61 19.14
N VAL A 820 -8.09 19.49 18.33
CA VAL A 820 -7.88 20.94 18.40
C VAL A 820 -8.16 21.48 19.81
N VAL A 821 -9.24 21.02 20.46
CA VAL A 821 -9.62 21.44 21.81
C VAL A 821 -8.59 21.00 22.85
N GLU A 822 -7.99 19.82 22.67
CA GLU A 822 -6.92 19.29 23.50
C GLU A 822 -5.64 20.12 23.32
N SER A 823 -5.11 20.24 22.10
CA SER A 823 -3.91 21.03 21.77
C SER A 823 -4.00 22.47 22.30
N VAL A 824 -5.14 23.15 22.06
CA VAL A 824 -5.37 24.51 22.59
C VAL A 824 -5.31 24.55 24.12
N GLY A 825 -5.79 23.49 24.79
CA GLY A 825 -5.78 23.34 26.24
C GLY A 825 -4.39 23.07 26.81
N GLU A 826 -3.63 22.17 26.18
CA GLU A 826 -2.30 21.72 26.61
C GLU A 826 -1.26 22.83 26.46
N ASP A 827 -1.20 23.44 25.29
CA ASP A 827 -0.24 24.50 24.96
C ASP A 827 -0.64 25.88 25.48
N ASN A 828 -1.81 25.97 26.13
CA ASN A 828 -2.36 27.21 26.67
C ASN A 828 -2.42 28.31 25.59
N ILE A 829 -2.85 27.92 24.39
CA ILE A 829 -3.03 28.79 23.23
C ILE A 829 -4.20 29.74 23.51
N SER A 830 -3.91 31.04 23.58
CA SER A 830 -4.93 32.06 23.87
C SER A 830 -5.65 32.58 22.62
N VAL A 831 -5.00 32.47 21.46
CA VAL A 831 -5.51 32.97 20.18
C VAL A 831 -5.23 31.95 19.10
N MET A 832 -6.28 31.61 18.35
CA MET A 832 -6.23 30.75 17.18
C MET A 832 -6.47 31.60 15.93
N PHE A 833 -5.68 31.36 14.89
CA PHE A 833 -5.79 32.04 13.62
C PHE A 833 -6.49 31.16 12.58
N ILE A 834 -7.45 31.74 11.88
CA ILE A 834 -8.11 31.09 10.73
C ILE A 834 -7.92 31.91 9.46
N GLU A 835 -8.08 31.27 8.31
CA GLU A 835 -8.20 31.98 7.04
C GLU A 835 -9.48 32.81 6.94
N GLU A 836 -9.56 33.67 5.93
CA GLU A 836 -10.74 34.53 5.72
C GLU A 836 -12.00 33.73 5.35
N TYR A 837 -11.84 32.63 4.63
CA TYR A 837 -12.94 31.86 4.03
C TYR A 837 -13.34 30.61 4.82
N THR A 838 -12.62 30.28 5.91
CA THR A 838 -12.99 29.21 6.83
C THR A 838 -14.40 29.41 7.41
N ASP A 839 -15.25 28.37 7.41
CA ASP A 839 -16.61 28.48 7.96
C ASP A 839 -16.56 28.74 9.48
N ALA A 840 -17.43 29.65 9.93
CA ALA A 840 -17.52 29.98 11.35
C ALA A 840 -18.09 28.83 12.19
N SER A 841 -18.84 27.88 11.60
CA SER A 841 -19.33 26.69 12.28
C SER A 841 -18.18 25.76 12.69
N ALA A 842 -17.14 25.65 11.85
CA ALA A 842 -15.97 24.79 12.08
C ALA A 842 -15.27 25.12 13.41
N VAL A 843 -15.23 26.41 13.76
CA VAL A 843 -14.54 26.89 14.98
C VAL A 843 -15.47 27.24 16.14
N GLU A 844 -16.80 27.22 15.97
CA GLU A 844 -17.75 27.62 17.02
C GLU A 844 -17.67 26.66 18.23
N SER A 845 -17.59 25.35 17.98
CA SER A 845 -17.45 24.33 19.02
C SER A 845 -16.15 24.50 19.82
N ILE A 846 -15.04 24.73 19.12
CA ILE A 846 -13.72 24.94 19.72
C ILE A 846 -13.75 26.16 20.65
N VAL A 847 -14.29 27.29 20.18
CA VAL A 847 -14.40 28.52 20.97
C VAL A 847 -15.29 28.32 22.19
N ASP A 848 -16.41 27.60 22.08
CA ASP A 848 -17.33 27.36 23.19
C ASP A 848 -16.72 26.46 24.28
N GLN A 849 -15.83 25.53 23.90
CA GLN A 849 -15.19 24.58 24.82
C GLN A 849 -13.91 25.14 25.46
N THR A 850 -13.05 25.79 24.69
CA THR A 850 -11.73 26.29 25.14
C THR A 850 -11.79 27.74 25.62
N GLY A 851 -12.69 28.54 25.05
CA GLY A 851 -12.69 29.99 25.22
C GLY A 851 -11.59 30.71 24.43
N VAL A 852 -10.93 30.04 23.47
CA VAL A 852 -9.90 30.63 22.60
C VAL A 852 -10.46 31.80 21.81
N GLN A 853 -9.65 32.83 21.58
CA GLN A 853 -10.03 33.92 20.70
C GLN A 853 -9.65 33.57 19.26
N VAL A 854 -10.62 33.57 18.35
CA VAL A 854 -10.35 33.40 16.92
C VAL A 854 -10.07 34.76 16.26
N LEU A 855 -8.99 34.84 15.49
CA LEU A 855 -8.61 35.97 14.64
C LEU A 855 -8.31 35.50 13.22
N THR A 856 -8.39 36.39 12.24
CA THR A 856 -8.08 36.04 10.84
C THR A 856 -6.62 36.27 10.52
N LEU A 857 -5.98 35.34 9.81
CA LEU A 857 -4.77 35.59 9.03
C LEU A 857 -5.10 35.44 7.55
N TYR A 858 -4.71 36.45 6.78
CA TYR A 858 -4.98 36.52 5.35
C TYR A 858 -3.80 35.90 4.58
N THR A 859 -4.06 34.80 3.87
CA THR A 859 -3.12 34.20 2.90
C THR A 859 -3.09 34.94 1.59
N MET A 860 -4.18 35.59 1.18
CA MET A 860 -4.26 36.44 -0.03
C MET A 860 -4.05 35.67 -1.34
N GLU A 861 -4.31 34.37 -1.33
CA GLU A 861 -4.44 33.54 -2.53
C GLU A 861 -5.69 33.93 -3.31
N LEU A 862 -6.78 34.09 -2.56
CA LEU A 862 -8.09 34.51 -3.01
C LEU A 862 -8.29 36.01 -2.84
N ALA A 863 -9.21 36.57 -3.64
CA ALA A 863 -9.62 37.95 -3.48
C ALA A 863 -10.31 38.13 -2.11
N PRO A 864 -10.13 39.26 -1.41
CA PRO A 864 -10.72 39.46 -0.10
C PRO A 864 -12.23 39.64 -0.19
N SER A 865 -12.92 39.27 0.88
CA SER A 865 -14.38 39.46 0.98
C SER A 865 -14.76 40.95 1.06
N ASP A 866 -13.88 41.78 1.64
CA ASP A 866 -13.99 43.24 1.62
C ASP A 866 -13.20 43.82 0.43
N SER A 867 -13.93 44.31 -0.57
CA SER A 867 -13.33 44.92 -1.77
C SER A 867 -12.49 46.18 -1.51
N ASP A 868 -12.58 46.79 -0.32
CA ASP A 868 -11.72 47.92 0.06
C ASP A 868 -10.34 47.43 0.58
N ASP A 869 -10.17 46.13 0.83
CA ASP A 869 -8.89 45.56 1.21
C ASP A 869 -7.93 45.41 0.02
N THR A 870 -6.66 45.57 0.35
CA THR A 870 -5.51 45.49 -0.56
C THR A 870 -4.46 44.62 0.12
N TYR A 871 -3.48 44.13 -0.63
CA TYR A 871 -2.34 43.40 -0.06
C TYR A 871 -1.72 44.12 1.16
N LEU A 872 -1.46 45.44 1.06
CA LEU A 872 -0.88 46.20 2.18
C LEU A 872 -1.83 46.30 3.39
N SER A 873 -3.14 46.43 3.19
CA SER A 873 -4.07 46.50 4.31
C SER A 873 -4.21 45.14 4.99
N MET A 874 -4.28 44.05 4.23
CA MET A 874 -4.36 42.68 4.76
C MET A 874 -3.08 42.28 5.48
N MET A 875 -1.90 42.54 4.93
CA MET A 875 -0.64 42.31 5.65
C MET A 875 -0.51 43.18 6.92
N THR A 876 -1.06 44.40 6.89
CA THR A 876 -1.15 45.22 8.11
C THR A 876 -2.13 44.63 9.13
N LYS A 877 -3.23 44.02 8.69
CA LYS A 877 -4.15 43.29 9.57
C LYS A 877 -3.47 42.05 10.16
N ASN A 878 -2.77 41.25 9.35
CA ASN A 878 -1.94 40.12 9.81
C ASN A 878 -0.98 40.56 10.90
N LEU A 879 -0.21 41.63 10.68
CA LEU A 879 0.68 42.21 11.69
C LEU A 879 -0.04 42.54 13.00
N ASN A 880 -1.20 43.19 12.95
CA ASN A 880 -1.93 43.58 14.16
C ASN A 880 -2.59 42.39 14.87
N ASN A 881 -3.07 41.41 14.10
CA ASN A 881 -3.67 40.20 14.62
C ASN A 881 -2.61 39.32 15.29
N LEU A 882 -1.44 39.11 14.66
CA LEU A 882 -0.28 38.45 15.26
C LEU A 882 0.20 39.15 16.53
N LYS A 883 0.25 40.49 16.54
CA LYS A 883 0.57 41.24 17.77
C LYS A 883 -0.41 41.03 18.91
N THR A 884 -1.67 40.77 18.56
CA THR A 884 -2.71 40.46 19.54
C THR A 884 -2.55 39.02 20.03
N GLY A 885 -2.30 38.06 19.13
CA GLY A 885 -2.09 36.65 19.48
C GLY A 885 -0.85 36.41 20.33
N LEU A 886 0.24 37.12 20.05
CA LEU A 886 1.52 37.03 20.77
C LEU A 886 1.63 37.99 21.96
N ASP A 887 0.51 38.62 22.37
CA ASP A 887 0.42 39.50 23.53
C ASP A 887 1.49 40.61 23.59
N CYS A 888 1.83 41.18 22.43
CA CYS A 888 2.92 42.15 22.29
C CYS A 888 2.60 43.49 22.99
N LEU A 889 3.57 44.02 23.76
CA LEU A 889 3.41 45.23 24.60
C LEU A 889 3.36 46.57 23.85
#